data_AF-F4L4G0-F1
#
_entry.id   AF-F4L4G0-F1
#
_cell.length_a   1.000
_cell.length_b   1.000
_cell.length_c   1.000
_cell.angle_alpha   90.00
_cell.angle_beta   90.00
_cell.angle_gamma   90.00
#
_symmetry.space_group_name_H-M   'P 1'
#
loop_
_entity.id
_entity.type
_entity.pdbx_description
1 polymer ?
#
loop_
_entity_poly.entity_id
_entity_poly.type
_entity_poly.pdbx_seq_one_letter_code
_entity_poly.pdbx_strand_id
1 'polypeptide(L)'
;MRCFYPIALVLFLLFPLGLYAQRLEEEPIIERLYGRSGQDRLFSLTENWEGNIAAVGQSNRGTYGGSDIYLLLLDDQLKRKSEFYLGRNGDDGAHRIRQDLDGRYLIAGYSETPSGNGKLKNRYFGQKDAWLLFVNEQGKTEAELILGSKENDAFVEVIPLPNGDKILIGNSGEQAWVLRIDVHLKVLWQKKVQYHGLETQALGATLAGDEQVFISGYAVEESSRKMWVAAFDAKGTQSWGKIFPAAEATEGANIINIDEKSLAITGHVQTPDHREEGFFCRIDLNGNVQAYKTLGGREDDRLSNLCLLHNGEIGLIGHSQSFIRGSRRPTVWVLRVDQDGFPQQETFYGSKTSDEGCALLQRGDGSLVALGVSNQQILKATQGWIAQVGEKMDLNSNAVSWTYQAGALFYHNGQYLAPGERSFLALQIKAPPGKGLTHLKAKITLQKKDSTVLQTFKLPALAPGQNGLLHLPIAIAIPTNLQGELPLEVQLFQGKQKIGSPNRIPLRIGVLSKPLLELSAGTFPTQVERGSIVRNSFTLRNKGQGTARAVSLELHGSKNVQIPKAISIGDLGPGEYRTYELPFGIPATFVEDSLWLRGRVADISLENTQVIDWRMPVLGSNASTPLKESLQKDYVTAVWLHPNPDHYEGRGIVWTENEIYVQVKAVSNKLLDKPNFCLEINGQPCATGAKMDEVTIKGTAYSRTYTQRIKLAEGMTTLRSKVQNEAGKMETDPIQIIYSPRKPNLHLVSIGVPAVDLKYTHRDARDFAQTMLRANGQLNQQFQSIFVDTLIQEKTTAKTEILKTLRRLQYRFADRQIGPQDLILVFISSHGINTPQGVFHIAASDYDGPFLQETSLDFEKEIINYLSSINCRKLFLIDACHSGAGSSDYASSQLSGERMNQLAGGQKGLSLMMSCRANEFSYEDDQWQNGAFTQAMLHTIEQFTRRVPGIDLNQDGALDIKELYAQLEKEVPKLIQNKRPKPQTTQQPLLVVDPLSTPIVLFQLPKNK
;
A
#
# COMPACT_ATOMS: atom_id res chain seq x y z
N MET A 1 15.58 -16.51 -85.45
CA MET A 1 15.31 -17.14 -84.14
C MET A 1 16.01 -16.29 -83.10
N ARG A 2 15.26 -15.46 -82.35
CA ARG A 2 14.77 -15.69 -80.97
C ARG A 2 15.91 -15.69 -79.94
N CYS A 3 15.93 -14.91 -78.85
CA CYS A 3 15.03 -13.89 -78.31
C CYS A 3 15.84 -13.03 -77.30
N PHE A 4 15.43 -11.77 -77.16
CA PHE A 4 15.86 -10.78 -76.16
C PHE A 4 15.02 -10.88 -74.86
N TYR A 5 15.65 -10.70 -73.69
CA TYR A 5 15.18 -10.23 -72.35
C TYR A 5 13.92 -10.83 -71.66
N PRO A 6 13.73 -10.71 -70.31
CA PRO A 6 14.64 -10.20 -69.25
C PRO A 6 14.83 -11.12 -68.01
N ILE A 7 15.96 -10.91 -67.33
CA ILE A 7 16.35 -11.42 -65.99
C ILE A 7 15.65 -10.61 -64.87
N ALA A 8 14.33 -10.37 -64.98
CA ALA A 8 13.63 -9.41 -64.12
C ALA A 8 12.50 -9.99 -63.24
N LEU A 9 12.35 -11.31 -63.07
CA LEU A 9 11.15 -11.84 -62.39
C LEU A 9 11.31 -13.01 -61.41
N VAL A 10 12.52 -13.33 -60.92
CA VAL A 10 12.69 -14.42 -59.92
C VAL A 10 13.42 -13.97 -58.63
N LEU A 11 13.87 -12.71 -58.55
CA LEU A 11 14.50 -12.14 -57.35
C LEU A 11 13.52 -11.41 -56.41
N PHE A 12 12.20 -11.56 -56.61
CA PHE A 12 11.17 -10.83 -55.85
C PHE A 12 10.20 -11.70 -55.03
N LEU A 13 10.48 -12.99 -54.86
CA LEU A 13 9.59 -13.93 -54.14
C LEU A 13 10.25 -14.74 -53.02
N LEU A 14 11.46 -14.37 -52.57
CA LEU A 14 12.14 -15.01 -51.43
C LEU A 14 12.73 -14.01 -50.42
N PHE A 15 12.08 -12.86 -50.24
CA PHE A 15 12.26 -12.02 -49.06
C PHE A 15 10.86 -11.66 -48.53
N PRO A 16 10.36 -12.39 -47.52
CA PRO A 16 10.03 -11.67 -46.29
C PRO A 16 10.18 -12.55 -45.03
N LEU A 17 11.35 -13.08 -44.70
CA LEU A 17 11.55 -13.75 -43.41
C LEU A 17 12.98 -13.48 -42.92
N GLY A 18 13.16 -12.37 -42.21
CA GLY A 18 14.47 -11.98 -41.68
C GLY A 18 14.68 -10.49 -41.45
N LEU A 19 13.65 -9.65 -41.58
CA LEU A 19 13.68 -8.33 -40.97
C LEU A 19 13.38 -8.51 -39.49
N TYR A 20 14.44 -8.39 -38.68
CA TYR A 20 14.37 -8.09 -37.26
C TYR A 20 13.18 -7.18 -36.98
N ALA A 21 12.26 -7.60 -36.12
CA ALA A 21 11.24 -6.73 -35.56
C ALA A 21 11.96 -5.63 -34.78
N GLN A 22 12.22 -4.50 -35.43
CA GLN A 22 12.44 -3.25 -34.72
C GLN A 22 11.18 -3.00 -33.90
N ARG A 23 11.29 -2.85 -32.58
CA ARG A 23 10.22 -2.34 -31.73
C ARG A 23 9.95 -0.91 -32.17
N LEU A 24 9.03 -0.75 -33.12
CA LEU A 24 8.56 0.53 -33.58
C LEU A 24 7.50 1.03 -32.59
N GLU A 25 7.50 2.35 -32.35
CA GLU A 25 6.43 3.03 -31.63
C GLU A 25 5.09 2.68 -32.29
N GLU A 26 4.07 2.36 -31.49
CA GLU A 26 2.72 2.15 -32.01
C GLU A 26 1.99 3.49 -32.10
N GLU A 27 1.20 3.67 -33.16
CA GLU A 27 0.34 4.84 -33.30
C GLU A 27 -0.89 4.69 -32.37
N PRO A 28 -1.21 5.68 -31.54
CA PRO A 28 -2.44 5.67 -30.74
C PRO A 28 -3.69 5.72 -31.63
N ILE A 29 -4.82 5.20 -31.12
CA ILE A 29 -6.11 5.25 -31.83
C ILE A 29 -6.56 6.69 -32.02
N ILE A 30 -6.43 7.50 -30.96
CA ILE A 30 -6.67 8.94 -30.98
C ILE A 30 -5.53 9.59 -30.20
N GLU A 31 -4.91 10.61 -30.75
CA GLU A 31 -3.92 11.44 -30.06
C GLU A 31 -4.32 12.91 -30.08
N ARG A 32 -4.09 13.60 -28.97
CA ARG A 32 -4.29 15.04 -28.83
C ARG A 32 -3.21 15.65 -27.93
N LEU A 33 -2.68 16.78 -28.37
CA LEU A 33 -1.82 17.66 -27.58
C LEU A 33 -2.64 18.87 -27.10
N TYR A 34 -2.48 19.23 -25.83
CA TYR A 34 -3.13 20.36 -25.18
C TYR A 34 -2.10 21.28 -24.56
N GLY A 35 -2.45 22.55 -24.45
CA GLY A 35 -1.48 23.60 -24.18
C GLY A 35 -0.92 24.24 -25.45
N ARG A 36 -0.21 25.36 -25.31
CA ARG A 36 0.34 26.10 -26.46
C ARG A 36 1.85 26.33 -26.28
N SER A 37 2.29 27.58 -26.13
CA SER A 37 3.70 27.97 -26.05
C SER A 37 4.25 28.06 -24.61
N GLY A 38 3.55 27.48 -23.63
CA GLY A 38 3.90 27.53 -22.21
C GLY A 38 4.47 26.20 -21.69
N GLN A 39 4.62 26.08 -20.37
CA GLN A 39 4.85 24.79 -19.73
C GLN A 39 3.53 24.23 -19.23
N ASP A 40 2.80 23.54 -20.12
CA ASP A 40 1.51 22.92 -19.83
C ASP A 40 1.74 21.42 -19.55
N ARG A 41 1.55 20.99 -18.30
CA ARG A 41 1.76 19.59 -17.87
C ARG A 41 0.45 19.02 -17.31
N LEU A 42 0.20 17.74 -17.56
CA LEU A 42 -0.96 17.01 -17.02
C LEU A 42 -0.49 15.83 -16.17
N PHE A 43 -1.16 15.59 -15.05
CA PHE A 43 -0.75 14.58 -14.07
C PHE A 43 -1.85 13.57 -13.74
N SER A 44 -3.13 13.93 -13.86
CA SER A 44 -4.25 13.05 -13.49
C SER A 44 -5.46 13.27 -14.39
N LEU A 45 -6.24 12.22 -14.60
CA LEU A 45 -7.54 12.29 -15.26
C LEU A 45 -8.59 11.41 -14.57
N THR A 46 -9.85 11.70 -14.85
CA THR A 46 -11.01 10.88 -14.44
C THR A 46 -12.05 10.90 -15.55
N GLU A 47 -12.77 9.78 -15.71
CA GLU A 47 -14.02 9.74 -16.48
C GLU A 47 -15.17 10.21 -15.58
N ASN A 48 -16.09 10.99 -16.13
CA ASN A 48 -17.31 11.42 -15.44
C ASN A 48 -18.51 10.51 -15.78
N TRP A 49 -19.64 10.65 -15.07
CA TRP A 49 -20.85 9.86 -15.35
C TRP A 49 -21.49 10.10 -16.73
N GLU A 50 -21.06 11.08 -17.52
CA GLU A 50 -21.48 11.22 -18.93
C GLU A 50 -20.54 10.48 -19.89
N GLY A 51 -19.41 9.99 -19.37
CA GLY A 51 -18.28 9.40 -20.12
C GLY A 51 -17.37 10.43 -20.77
N ASN A 52 -17.45 11.68 -20.34
CA ASN A 52 -16.52 12.76 -20.69
C ASN A 52 -15.29 12.66 -19.78
N ILE A 53 -14.16 13.21 -20.22
CA ILE A 53 -12.89 13.15 -19.48
C ILE A 53 -12.61 14.52 -18.84
N ALA A 54 -12.22 14.53 -17.57
CA ALA A 54 -11.63 15.68 -16.91
C ALA A 54 -10.17 15.38 -16.58
N ALA A 55 -9.25 16.29 -16.88
CA ALA A 55 -7.83 16.15 -16.63
C ALA A 55 -7.28 17.39 -15.92
N VAL A 56 -6.28 17.20 -15.06
CA VAL A 56 -5.63 18.28 -14.33
C VAL A 56 -4.11 18.19 -14.40
N GLY A 57 -3.47 19.35 -14.30
CA GLY A 57 -2.07 19.46 -13.95
C GLY A 57 -1.69 20.91 -13.68
N GLN A 58 -0.64 21.40 -14.32
CA GLN A 58 -0.03 22.69 -14.02
C GLN A 58 0.31 23.46 -15.31
N SER A 59 0.15 24.78 -15.30
CA SER A 59 0.51 25.66 -16.41
C SER A 59 1.05 27.00 -15.93
N ASN A 60 2.05 27.54 -16.59
CA ASN A 60 2.55 28.91 -16.34
C ASN A 60 1.83 29.99 -17.16
N ARG A 61 0.72 29.66 -17.84
CA ARG A 61 -0.07 30.62 -18.64
C ARG A 61 -1.19 31.31 -17.86
N GLY A 62 -1.49 30.85 -16.65
CA GLY A 62 -2.71 31.22 -15.93
C GLY A 62 -2.63 32.45 -15.04
N THR A 63 -1.45 32.99 -14.72
CA THR A 63 -1.35 33.99 -13.65
C THR A 63 -0.51 35.22 -13.91
N TYR A 64 -0.97 36.21 -13.15
CA TYR A 64 -0.34 37.43 -12.66
C TYR A 64 1.02 37.24 -11.95
N GLY A 65 1.67 36.07 -12.08
CA GLY A 65 2.99 35.72 -11.53
C GLY A 65 2.98 34.34 -10.85
N GLY A 66 3.43 33.28 -11.54
CA GLY A 66 3.51 31.90 -11.02
C GLY A 66 2.99 30.84 -12.01
N SER A 67 2.79 29.61 -11.51
CA SER A 67 2.01 28.56 -12.19
C SER A 67 0.59 28.42 -11.64
N ASP A 68 -0.33 27.86 -12.42
CA ASP A 68 -1.71 27.59 -12.06
C ASP A 68 -2.11 26.14 -12.26
N ILE A 69 -3.18 25.72 -11.60
CA ILE A 69 -3.86 24.47 -11.93
C ILE A 69 -4.43 24.56 -13.34
N TYR A 70 -3.98 23.68 -14.22
CA TYR A 70 -4.53 23.54 -15.57
C TYR A 70 -5.64 22.48 -15.57
N LEU A 71 -6.89 22.89 -15.68
CA LEU A 71 -8.06 22.00 -15.75
C LEU A 71 -8.58 21.91 -17.19
N LEU A 72 -8.68 20.69 -17.71
CA LEU A 72 -9.24 20.38 -19.03
C LEU A 72 -10.50 19.55 -18.90
N LEU A 73 -11.57 20.00 -19.58
CA LEU A 73 -12.80 19.22 -19.75
C LEU A 73 -12.93 18.82 -21.22
N LEU A 74 -13.04 17.51 -21.47
CA LEU A 74 -13.01 16.91 -22.79
C LEU A 74 -14.28 16.08 -23.02
N ASP A 75 -14.70 15.92 -24.27
CA ASP A 75 -15.75 14.96 -24.62
C ASP A 75 -15.23 13.51 -24.70
N ASP A 76 -16.10 12.58 -25.07
CA ASP A 76 -15.79 11.16 -25.17
C ASP A 76 -14.83 10.78 -26.33
N GLN A 77 -14.52 11.74 -27.22
CA GLN A 77 -13.55 11.65 -28.32
C GLN A 77 -12.28 12.46 -28.03
N LEU A 78 -12.04 12.81 -26.76
CA LEU A 78 -10.93 13.63 -26.30
C LEU A 78 -10.93 15.04 -26.94
N LYS A 79 -12.05 15.56 -27.46
CA LYS A 79 -12.07 16.95 -27.94
C LYS A 79 -12.28 17.90 -26.76
N ARG A 80 -11.48 18.98 -26.70
CA ARG A 80 -11.61 20.02 -25.67
C ARG A 80 -12.99 20.69 -25.75
N LYS A 81 -13.76 20.60 -24.65
CA LYS A 81 -14.99 21.35 -24.43
C LYS A 81 -14.67 22.70 -23.79
N SER A 82 -13.83 22.69 -22.75
CA SER A 82 -13.37 23.89 -22.05
C SER A 82 -12.01 23.67 -21.40
N GLU A 83 -11.33 24.77 -21.10
CA GLU A 83 -10.08 24.79 -20.33
C GLU A 83 -10.10 25.94 -19.33
N PHE A 84 -9.50 25.70 -18.16
CA PHE A 84 -9.44 26.67 -17.07
C PHE A 84 -8.03 26.70 -16.49
N TYR A 85 -7.63 27.87 -16.02
CA TYR A 85 -6.42 28.07 -15.24
C TYR A 85 -6.87 28.58 -13.87
N LEU A 86 -6.68 27.76 -12.83
CA LEU A 86 -7.19 28.01 -11.48
C LEU A 86 -6.01 28.26 -10.55
N GLY A 87 -5.90 29.46 -9.99
CA GLY A 87 -4.83 29.84 -9.08
C GLY A 87 -4.89 31.31 -8.66
N ARG A 88 -3.81 31.77 -8.04
CA ARG A 88 -3.63 33.06 -7.36
C ARG A 88 -2.29 33.67 -7.74
N ASN A 89 -1.88 34.73 -7.06
CA ASN A 89 -0.62 35.44 -7.35
C ASN A 89 0.61 34.74 -6.71
N GLY A 90 0.81 33.46 -7.03
CA GLY A 90 1.88 32.56 -6.57
C GLY A 90 1.84 31.23 -7.33
N ASP A 91 2.70 30.27 -7.01
CA ASP A 91 2.66 28.93 -7.63
C ASP A 91 1.52 28.06 -7.07
N ASP A 92 0.59 27.70 -7.94
CA ASP A 92 -0.47 26.73 -7.71
C ASP A 92 -0.35 25.53 -8.67
N GLY A 93 -0.74 24.34 -8.21
CA GLY A 93 -0.69 23.12 -9.01
C GLY A 93 -1.56 22.01 -8.47
N ALA A 94 -1.94 21.07 -9.35
CA ALA A 94 -2.79 19.93 -9.02
C ALA A 94 -2.04 18.61 -9.20
N HIS A 95 -2.21 17.67 -8.27
CA HIS A 95 -1.68 16.31 -8.35
C HIS A 95 -2.73 15.28 -8.75
N ARG A 96 -3.97 15.45 -8.27
CA ARG A 96 -5.05 14.48 -8.47
C ARG A 96 -6.38 15.14 -8.80
N ILE A 97 -7.12 14.53 -9.71
CA ILE A 97 -8.54 14.80 -9.93
C ILE A 97 -9.35 13.51 -9.70
N ARG A 98 -10.45 13.63 -8.96
CA ARG A 98 -11.48 12.58 -8.83
C ARG A 98 -12.86 13.17 -9.05
N GLN A 99 -13.78 12.31 -9.46
CA GLN A 99 -15.20 12.65 -9.39
C GLN A 99 -15.75 12.34 -7.99
N ASP A 100 -16.42 13.30 -7.38
CA ASP A 100 -17.17 13.13 -6.13
C ASP A 100 -18.52 12.43 -6.38
N LEU A 101 -19.13 11.92 -5.31
CA LEU A 101 -20.37 11.16 -5.34
C LEU A 101 -21.57 11.99 -5.82
N ASP A 102 -21.56 13.30 -5.54
CA ASP A 102 -22.58 14.27 -5.95
C ASP A 102 -22.27 14.94 -7.30
N GLY A 103 -21.16 14.52 -7.89
CA GLY A 103 -20.77 14.81 -9.24
C GLY A 103 -19.72 15.91 -9.44
N ARG A 104 -19.39 16.67 -8.40
CA ARG A 104 -18.31 17.65 -8.51
C ARG A 104 -16.98 16.97 -8.81
N TYR A 105 -16.05 17.67 -9.42
CA TYR A 105 -14.65 17.29 -9.46
C TYR A 105 -13.96 17.76 -8.17
N LEU A 106 -13.23 16.85 -7.56
CA LEU A 106 -12.30 17.13 -6.46
C LEU A 106 -10.92 17.24 -7.06
N ILE A 107 -10.27 18.38 -6.86
CA ILE A 107 -8.89 18.62 -7.33
C ILE A 107 -8.01 18.83 -6.11
N ALA A 108 -7.06 17.92 -5.91
CA ALA A 108 -6.10 17.95 -4.81
C ALA A 108 -4.73 18.41 -5.33
N GLY A 109 -4.07 19.30 -4.58
CA GLY A 109 -2.79 19.88 -4.95
C GLY A 109 -2.24 20.83 -3.88
N TYR A 110 -1.63 21.93 -4.33
CA TYR A 110 -1.06 22.96 -3.47
C TYR A 110 -1.36 24.37 -3.98
N SER A 111 -1.26 25.34 -3.08
CA SER A 111 -1.35 26.77 -3.37
C SER A 111 -0.25 27.53 -2.62
N GLU A 112 0.54 28.33 -3.31
CA GLU A 112 1.51 29.22 -2.69
C GLU A 112 0.83 30.47 -2.13
N THR A 113 1.32 30.96 -0.99
CA THR A 113 0.84 32.21 -0.39
C THR A 113 0.92 33.35 -1.39
N PRO A 114 -0.20 34.04 -1.72
CA PRO A 114 -0.18 35.11 -2.70
C PRO A 114 0.71 36.28 -2.28
N SER A 115 1.48 36.83 -3.22
CA SER A 115 2.19 38.10 -3.01
C SER A 115 1.19 39.28 -3.09
N GLY A 116 1.02 40.02 -1.99
CA GLY A 116 0.12 41.18 -1.89
C GLY A 116 -1.28 40.91 -1.30
N ASN A 117 -2.00 42.00 -0.96
CA ASN A 117 -3.31 42.09 -0.28
C ASN A 117 -3.49 41.23 1.01
N GLY A 118 -3.30 41.89 2.16
CA GLY A 118 -3.30 41.28 3.51
C GLY A 118 -4.59 40.61 4.01
N LYS A 119 -5.65 40.50 3.19
CA LYS A 119 -6.89 39.78 3.57
C LYS A 119 -6.78 38.26 3.39
N LEU A 120 -6.01 37.78 2.41
CA LEU A 120 -5.82 36.34 2.15
C LEU A 120 -4.64 35.74 2.90
N LYS A 121 -3.63 36.55 3.25
CA LYS A 121 -2.43 36.10 4.01
C LYS A 121 -2.76 35.36 5.31
N ASN A 122 -3.81 35.75 6.02
CA ASN A 122 -4.20 35.10 7.27
C ASN A 122 -4.83 33.70 7.09
N ARG A 123 -5.06 33.26 5.85
CA ARG A 123 -5.57 31.91 5.52
C ARG A 123 -4.46 30.92 5.17
N TYR A 124 -3.24 31.40 4.98
CA TYR A 124 -2.07 30.60 4.64
C TYR A 124 -1.18 30.40 5.85
N PHE A 125 -0.49 29.27 5.90
CA PHE A 125 0.32 28.84 7.04
C PHE A 125 1.83 28.86 6.72
N GLY A 126 2.20 28.70 5.45
CA GLY A 126 3.59 28.52 5.01
C GLY A 126 3.87 29.05 3.59
N GLN A 127 4.90 28.50 2.94
CA GLN A 127 5.23 28.87 1.56
C GLN A 127 4.20 28.25 0.60
N LYS A 128 4.10 26.92 0.58
CA LYS A 128 3.06 26.17 -0.13
C LYS A 128 2.15 25.48 0.86
N ASP A 129 0.84 25.67 0.73
CA ASP A 129 -0.17 25.00 1.55
C ASP A 129 -0.96 23.98 0.72
N ALA A 130 -1.42 22.90 1.35
CA ALA A 130 -2.22 21.88 0.70
C ALA A 130 -3.61 22.42 0.34
N TRP A 131 -4.03 22.19 -0.90
CA TRP A 131 -5.24 22.79 -1.46
C TRP A 131 -6.16 21.73 -2.05
N LEU A 132 -7.43 21.75 -1.65
CA LEU A 132 -8.50 20.96 -2.20
C LEU A 132 -9.57 21.88 -2.79
N LEU A 133 -9.91 21.67 -4.06
CA LEU A 133 -10.94 22.40 -4.78
C LEU A 133 -12.13 21.49 -5.11
N PHE A 134 -13.33 22.05 -4.94
CA PHE A 134 -14.58 21.48 -5.42
C PHE A 134 -15.03 22.27 -6.64
N VAL A 135 -14.98 21.63 -7.79
CA VAL A 135 -15.28 22.25 -9.09
C VAL A 135 -16.48 21.56 -9.70
N ASN A 136 -17.48 22.31 -10.15
CA ASN A 136 -18.60 21.69 -10.82
C ASN A 136 -18.28 21.23 -12.25
N GLU A 137 -19.25 20.59 -12.88
CA GLU A 137 -19.16 19.98 -14.20
C GLU A 137 -18.91 21.00 -15.31
N GLN A 138 -19.21 22.28 -15.05
CA GLN A 138 -18.94 23.39 -15.95
C GLN A 138 -17.58 24.06 -15.69
N GLY A 139 -16.79 23.57 -14.74
CA GLY A 139 -15.46 24.10 -14.40
C GLY A 139 -15.47 25.28 -13.42
N LYS A 140 -16.60 25.58 -12.78
CA LYS A 140 -16.70 26.64 -11.77
C LYS A 140 -16.36 26.09 -10.39
N THR A 141 -15.42 26.75 -9.70
CA THR A 141 -15.12 26.48 -8.29
C THR A 141 -16.31 26.86 -7.40
N GLU A 142 -16.80 25.90 -6.60
CA GLU A 142 -17.92 26.06 -5.67
C GLU A 142 -17.46 26.12 -4.21
N ALA A 143 -16.39 25.41 -3.86
CA ALA A 143 -15.79 25.44 -2.53
C ALA A 143 -14.29 25.13 -2.58
N GLU A 144 -13.59 25.47 -1.51
CA GLU A 144 -12.18 25.17 -1.34
C GLU A 144 -11.81 24.92 0.13
N LEU A 145 -10.74 24.15 0.32
CA LEU A 145 -10.10 23.92 1.62
C LEU A 145 -8.60 24.10 1.46
N ILE A 146 -8.03 25.00 2.27
CA ILE A 146 -6.57 25.22 2.37
C ILE A 146 -6.16 24.82 3.78
N LEU A 147 -5.17 23.94 3.89
CA LEU A 147 -4.58 23.51 5.15
C LEU A 147 -3.07 23.42 4.98
N GLY A 148 -2.32 23.72 6.04
CA GLY A 148 -0.87 23.58 5.97
C GLY A 148 -0.18 23.93 7.27
N SER A 149 1.13 24.13 7.16
CA SER A 149 2.08 24.40 8.23
C SER A 149 3.01 25.53 7.79
N LYS A 150 4.08 25.81 8.53
CA LYS A 150 5.09 26.80 8.08
C LYS A 150 6.00 26.27 6.96
N GLU A 151 5.94 24.97 6.69
CA GLU A 151 6.75 24.27 5.68
C GLU A 151 5.99 24.19 4.36
N ASN A 152 6.40 23.30 3.46
CA ASN A 152 5.67 23.01 2.23
C ASN A 152 4.68 21.87 2.48
N ASP A 153 3.43 22.10 2.13
CA ASP A 153 2.33 21.17 2.27
C ASP A 153 1.63 20.99 0.92
N ALA A 154 1.20 19.77 0.60
CA ALA A 154 0.47 19.46 -0.64
C ALA A 154 -0.43 18.24 -0.45
N PHE A 155 -1.60 18.23 -1.07
CA PHE A 155 -2.40 17.00 -1.21
C PHE A 155 -2.02 16.25 -2.49
N VAL A 156 -1.74 14.95 -2.37
CA VAL A 156 -1.38 14.06 -3.48
C VAL A 156 -2.54 13.18 -3.92
N GLU A 157 -3.50 12.90 -3.04
CA GLU A 157 -4.68 12.07 -3.33
C GLU A 157 -5.91 12.55 -2.54
N VAL A 158 -7.09 12.34 -3.13
CA VAL A 158 -8.39 12.52 -2.48
C VAL A 158 -9.26 11.31 -2.80
N ILE A 159 -9.88 10.73 -1.77
CA ILE A 159 -10.73 9.53 -1.93
C ILE A 159 -12.11 9.82 -1.32
N PRO A 160 -13.17 9.93 -2.13
CA PRO A 160 -14.54 10.01 -1.63
C PRO A 160 -14.96 8.72 -0.93
N LEU A 161 -15.56 8.84 0.26
CA LEU A 161 -16.12 7.73 1.02
C LEU A 161 -17.64 7.60 0.76
N PRO A 162 -18.21 6.39 0.84
CA PRO A 162 -19.64 6.16 0.57
C PRO A 162 -20.62 6.97 1.41
N ASN A 163 -20.20 7.40 2.61
CA ASN A 163 -21.00 8.23 3.51
C ASN A 163 -20.94 9.74 3.16
N GLY A 164 -20.15 10.13 2.16
CA GLY A 164 -19.94 11.51 1.72
C GLY A 164 -18.67 12.17 2.25
N ASP A 165 -18.02 11.61 3.28
CA ASP A 165 -16.73 12.09 3.78
C ASP A 165 -15.63 11.96 2.73
N LYS A 166 -14.49 12.62 2.92
CA LYS A 166 -13.30 12.45 2.08
C LYS A 166 -12.10 12.05 2.93
N ILE A 167 -11.29 11.14 2.41
CA ILE A 167 -9.93 10.93 2.87
C ILE A 167 -8.99 11.73 1.97
N LEU A 168 -8.12 12.52 2.58
CA LEU A 168 -7.07 13.27 1.90
C LEU A 168 -5.73 12.70 2.33
N ILE A 169 -4.85 12.52 1.34
CA ILE A 169 -3.47 12.10 1.55
C ILE A 169 -2.59 13.16 0.93
N GLY A 170 -1.53 13.52 1.62
CA GLY A 170 -0.61 14.56 1.24
C GLY A 170 0.71 14.45 1.97
N ASN A 171 1.47 15.52 1.89
CA ASN A 171 2.72 15.70 2.60
C ASN A 171 2.67 17.02 3.34
N SER A 172 3.24 17.05 4.54
CA SER A 172 3.33 18.22 5.40
C SER A 172 4.75 18.30 5.94
N GLY A 173 5.59 19.09 5.28
CA GLY A 173 7.02 19.06 5.54
C GLY A 173 7.63 17.70 5.18
N GLU A 174 8.40 17.14 6.11
CA GLU A 174 9.05 15.82 6.01
C GLU A 174 8.15 14.64 6.44
N GLN A 175 6.83 14.83 6.44
CA GLN A 175 5.88 13.86 6.97
C GLN A 175 4.74 13.58 5.99
N ALA A 176 4.49 12.30 5.72
CA ALA A 176 3.27 11.88 5.05
C ALA A 176 2.07 12.27 5.93
N TRP A 177 1.04 12.81 5.32
CA TRP A 177 -0.11 13.39 6.00
C TRP A 177 -1.41 12.77 5.51
N VAL A 178 -2.19 12.22 6.44
CA VAL A 178 -3.50 11.62 6.16
C VAL A 178 -4.55 12.26 7.04
N LEU A 179 -5.69 12.60 6.47
CA LEU A 179 -6.80 13.20 7.20
C LEU A 179 -8.15 12.81 6.61
N ARG A 180 -9.17 12.85 7.46
CA ARG A 180 -10.57 12.68 7.07
C ARG A 180 -11.32 13.98 7.28
N ILE A 181 -12.07 14.40 6.27
CA ILE A 181 -12.98 15.53 6.35
C ILE A 181 -14.42 15.07 6.13
N ASP A 182 -15.37 15.74 6.76
CA ASP A 182 -16.80 15.52 6.49
C ASP A 182 -17.28 16.29 5.26
N VAL A 183 -18.55 16.08 4.91
CA VAL A 183 -19.24 16.76 3.80
C VAL A 183 -19.29 18.29 3.93
N HIS A 184 -19.03 18.84 5.12
CA HIS A 184 -18.98 20.27 5.40
C HIS A 184 -17.55 20.81 5.46
N LEU A 185 -16.56 20.02 5.03
CA LEU A 185 -15.13 20.33 5.01
C LEU A 185 -14.51 20.46 6.41
N LYS A 186 -15.17 19.96 7.45
CA LYS A 186 -14.60 19.91 8.79
C LYS A 186 -13.64 18.74 8.89
N VAL A 187 -12.42 19.00 9.37
CA VAL A 187 -11.45 17.94 9.70
C VAL A 187 -11.97 17.12 10.88
N LEU A 188 -12.29 15.86 10.63
CA LEU A 188 -12.71 14.90 11.65
C LEU A 188 -11.51 14.37 12.44
N TRP A 189 -10.43 14.03 11.72
CA TRP A 189 -9.14 13.66 12.29
C TRP A 189 -8.03 13.86 11.26
N GLN A 190 -6.80 13.99 11.74
CA GLN A 190 -5.59 14.06 10.90
C GLN A 190 -4.39 13.39 11.60
N LYS A 191 -3.45 12.85 10.82
CA LYS A 191 -2.20 12.22 11.27
C LYS A 191 -1.06 12.58 10.35
N LYS A 192 0.04 13.07 10.91
CA LYS A 192 1.32 13.19 10.25
C LYS A 192 2.21 12.03 10.69
N VAL A 193 2.91 11.42 9.74
CA VAL A 193 3.57 10.14 9.96
C VAL A 193 5.03 10.23 9.52
N GLN A 194 5.87 9.55 10.30
CA GLN A 194 7.26 9.27 10.01
C GLN A 194 7.50 7.78 10.27
N TYR A 195 8.50 7.20 9.63
CA TYR A 195 8.86 5.80 9.85
C TYR A 195 10.08 5.71 10.75
N HIS A 196 9.89 5.41 12.03
CA HIS A 196 10.98 5.35 13.02
C HIS A 196 11.87 6.62 13.06
N GLY A 197 11.26 7.79 12.88
CA GLY A 197 11.96 9.07 12.84
C GLY A 197 12.53 9.44 11.47
N LEU A 198 12.44 8.56 10.47
CA LEU A 198 12.78 8.88 9.09
C LEU A 198 11.68 9.76 8.47
N GLU A 199 12.11 10.71 7.64
CA GLU A 199 11.22 11.44 6.73
C GLU A 199 10.39 10.44 5.92
N THR A 200 9.11 10.75 5.72
CA THR A 200 8.26 10.00 4.81
C THR A 200 7.49 10.93 3.89
N GLN A 201 7.28 10.47 2.66
CA GLN A 201 6.51 11.19 1.64
C GLN A 201 5.53 10.21 1.00
N ALA A 202 4.26 10.60 0.94
CA ALA A 202 3.19 9.89 0.23
C ALA A 202 3.17 10.31 -1.24
N LEU A 203 3.01 9.32 -2.13
CA LEU A 203 2.89 9.52 -3.58
C LEU A 203 1.58 8.96 -4.15
N GLY A 204 1.06 7.89 -3.54
CA GLY A 204 -0.22 7.29 -3.92
C GLY A 204 -0.98 6.74 -2.71
N ALA A 205 -2.30 6.59 -2.87
CA ALA A 205 -3.12 5.98 -1.84
C ALA A 205 -4.37 5.29 -2.42
N THR A 206 -4.87 4.30 -1.69
CA THR A 206 -6.08 3.55 -2.06
C THR A 206 -6.85 3.08 -0.83
N LEU A 207 -8.11 2.67 -1.03
CA LEU A 207 -8.93 2.03 0.00
C LEU A 207 -9.04 0.53 -0.29
N ALA A 208 -8.89 -0.28 0.76
CA ALA A 208 -9.22 -1.69 0.71
C ALA A 208 -9.78 -2.17 2.07
N GLY A 209 -10.39 -3.36 2.07
CA GLY A 209 -11.11 -3.86 3.24
C GLY A 209 -12.24 -2.92 3.70
N ASP A 210 -12.55 -2.95 4.99
CA ASP A 210 -13.58 -2.13 5.64
C ASP A 210 -13.10 -0.68 5.85
N GLU A 211 -12.95 0.07 4.75
CA GLU A 211 -12.48 1.47 4.71
C GLU A 211 -11.06 1.68 5.24
N GLN A 212 -10.18 0.68 5.12
CA GLN A 212 -8.77 0.84 5.48
C GLN A 212 -8.04 1.62 4.39
N VAL A 213 -7.25 2.61 4.79
CA VAL A 213 -6.46 3.49 3.90
C VAL A 213 -5.06 2.93 3.78
N PHE A 214 -4.59 2.73 2.55
CA PHE A 214 -3.22 2.32 2.26
C PHE A 214 -2.51 3.43 1.50
N ILE A 215 -1.28 3.74 1.93
CA ILE A 215 -0.44 4.80 1.36
C ILE A 215 0.83 4.16 0.85
N SER A 216 1.27 4.51 -0.36
CA SER A 216 2.60 4.21 -0.88
C SER A 216 3.40 5.49 -1.11
N GLY A 217 4.71 5.38 -0.97
CA GLY A 217 5.65 6.44 -1.28
C GLY A 217 7.05 6.03 -0.89
N TYR A 218 7.76 6.89 -0.16
CA TYR A 218 9.11 6.60 0.33
C TYR A 218 9.37 7.09 1.74
N ALA A 219 10.34 6.45 2.39
CA ALA A 219 11.01 6.93 3.58
C ALA A 219 12.48 7.25 3.25
N VAL A 220 13.10 8.23 3.91
CA VAL A 220 14.50 8.59 3.64
C VAL A 220 15.42 7.95 4.67
N GLU A 221 16.22 6.97 4.25
CA GLU A 221 17.22 6.27 5.07
C GLU A 221 18.62 6.52 4.51
N GLU A 222 19.54 7.09 5.31
CA GLU A 222 20.92 7.40 4.90
C GLU A 222 21.03 8.20 3.58
N SER A 223 20.07 9.12 3.34
CA SER A 223 19.91 9.91 2.09
C SER A 223 19.40 9.11 0.87
N SER A 224 19.04 7.84 1.04
CA SER A 224 18.41 6.99 0.02
C SER A 224 16.90 6.88 0.30
N ARG A 225 16.09 7.00 -0.75
CA ARG A 225 14.63 6.80 -0.64
C ARG A 225 14.31 5.32 -0.64
N LYS A 226 13.61 4.81 0.37
CA LYS A 226 13.18 3.40 0.41
C LYS A 226 11.67 3.33 0.29
N MET A 227 11.16 2.36 -0.49
CA MET A 227 9.72 2.25 -0.69
C MET A 227 9.06 2.04 0.67
N TRP A 228 8.15 2.93 1.00
CA TRP A 228 7.42 2.89 2.25
C TRP A 228 5.93 2.72 1.97
N VAL A 229 5.31 1.81 2.71
CA VAL A 229 3.87 1.59 2.67
C VAL A 229 3.33 1.60 4.08
N ALA A 230 2.20 2.25 4.28
CA ALA A 230 1.49 2.25 5.56
C ALA A 230 0.00 2.04 5.38
N ALA A 231 -0.62 1.44 6.39
CA ALA A 231 -2.04 1.19 6.46
C ALA A 231 -2.66 1.89 7.68
N PHE A 232 -3.86 2.45 7.52
CA PHE A 232 -4.61 3.14 8.56
C PHE A 232 -6.04 2.63 8.60
N ASP A 233 -6.59 2.43 9.80
CA ASP A 233 -8.00 2.13 9.96
C ASP A 233 -8.89 3.34 9.65
N ALA A 234 -10.21 3.12 9.60
CA ALA A 234 -11.20 4.17 9.32
C ALA A 234 -11.20 5.35 10.33
N LYS A 235 -10.59 5.15 11.52
CA LYS A 235 -10.44 6.16 12.58
C LYS A 235 -9.11 6.91 12.49
N GLY A 236 -8.26 6.57 11.52
CA GLY A 236 -6.94 7.15 11.34
C GLY A 236 -5.88 6.58 12.28
N THR A 237 -6.09 5.40 12.88
CA THR A 237 -5.04 4.70 13.62
C THR A 237 -4.17 3.94 12.64
N GLN A 238 -2.85 4.15 12.69
CA GLN A 238 -1.93 3.40 11.84
C GLN A 238 -1.93 1.93 12.26
N SER A 239 -2.36 1.05 11.36
CA SER A 239 -2.38 -0.41 11.56
C SER A 239 -0.98 -1.00 11.44
N TRP A 240 -0.22 -0.57 10.43
CA TRP A 240 1.18 -0.94 10.23
C TRP A 240 1.88 0.06 9.30
N GLY A 241 3.21 0.07 9.32
CA GLY A 241 4.06 0.75 8.35
C GLY A 241 5.30 -0.09 8.10
N LYS A 242 5.72 -0.24 6.84
CA LYS A 242 6.86 -1.07 6.45
C LYS A 242 7.67 -0.36 5.38
N ILE A 243 8.99 -0.43 5.51
CA ILE A 243 9.90 -0.25 4.39
C ILE A 243 10.01 -1.58 3.66
N PHE A 244 9.93 -1.52 2.34
CA PHE A 244 10.07 -2.69 1.49
C PHE A 244 11.50 -2.77 0.97
N PRO A 245 12.19 -3.90 1.19
CA PRO A 245 13.57 -4.08 0.78
C PRO A 245 13.62 -4.30 -0.74
N ALA A 246 13.74 -3.21 -1.49
CA ALA A 246 14.31 -3.27 -2.83
C ALA A 246 15.76 -2.81 -2.75
N ALA A 247 16.56 -3.20 -3.74
CA ALA A 247 18.02 -3.24 -3.65
C ALA A 247 18.71 -1.88 -3.35
N GLU A 248 17.97 -0.79 -3.52
CA GLU A 248 18.50 0.54 -3.76
C GLU A 248 17.46 1.59 -3.39
N ALA A 249 17.67 2.84 -3.83
CA ALA A 249 16.62 3.85 -3.81
C ALA A 249 15.37 3.32 -4.55
N THR A 250 14.23 3.23 -3.87
CA THR A 250 12.98 2.71 -4.43
C THR A 250 11.84 3.57 -3.96
N GLU A 251 10.94 3.93 -4.89
CA GLU A 251 9.78 4.76 -4.59
C GLU A 251 8.51 4.06 -5.05
N GLY A 252 7.51 3.93 -4.15
CA GLY A 252 6.18 3.45 -4.50
C GLY A 252 5.32 4.56 -5.10
N ALA A 253 5.51 4.84 -6.39
CA ALA A 253 4.87 5.95 -7.10
C ALA A 253 3.34 5.94 -7.02
N ASN A 254 2.71 4.76 -7.08
CA ASN A 254 1.27 4.64 -6.86
C ASN A 254 0.86 3.25 -6.35
N ILE A 255 -0.31 3.16 -5.74
CA ILE A 255 -0.91 1.95 -5.16
C ILE A 255 -2.40 1.85 -5.51
N ILE A 256 -2.87 0.66 -5.88
CA ILE A 256 -4.28 0.37 -6.12
C ILE A 256 -4.72 -0.91 -5.41
N ASN A 257 -6.00 -0.96 -5.06
CA ASN A 257 -6.68 -2.19 -4.68
C ASN A 257 -6.99 -3.02 -5.93
N ILE A 258 -6.57 -4.29 -5.95
CA ILE A 258 -6.79 -5.20 -7.08
C ILE A 258 -7.82 -6.31 -6.79
N ASP A 259 -8.04 -6.64 -5.52
CA ASP A 259 -9.04 -7.60 -5.06
C ASP A 259 -9.30 -7.45 -3.55
N GLU A 260 -10.23 -8.23 -2.97
CA GLU A 260 -10.61 -8.14 -1.55
C GLU A 260 -9.45 -8.34 -0.55
N LYS A 261 -8.30 -8.85 -0.99
CA LYS A 261 -7.17 -9.27 -0.13
C LYS A 261 -5.82 -8.70 -0.54
N SER A 262 -5.72 -8.05 -1.70
CA SER A 262 -4.44 -7.73 -2.33
C SER A 262 -4.42 -6.32 -2.89
N LEU A 263 -3.23 -5.72 -2.84
CA LEU A 263 -2.90 -4.42 -3.41
C LEU A 263 -1.80 -4.60 -4.44
N ALA A 264 -1.79 -3.73 -5.45
CA ALA A 264 -0.68 -3.60 -6.39
C ALA A 264 -0.03 -2.23 -6.23
N ILE A 265 1.30 -2.20 -6.32
CA ILE A 265 2.14 -1.02 -6.21
C ILE A 265 3.04 -0.99 -7.44
N THR A 266 3.21 0.20 -8.02
CA THR A 266 4.19 0.44 -9.07
C THR A 266 5.14 1.56 -8.67
N GLY A 267 6.26 1.65 -9.35
CA GLY A 267 7.24 2.70 -9.14
C GLY A 267 8.52 2.44 -9.88
N HIS A 268 9.61 2.97 -9.35
CA HIS A 268 10.95 2.71 -9.86
C HIS A 268 11.91 2.35 -8.72
N VAL A 269 12.91 1.55 -9.09
CA VAL A 269 14.05 1.18 -8.28
C VAL A 269 15.29 1.66 -9.02
N GLN A 270 16.17 2.36 -8.32
CA GLN A 270 17.50 2.65 -8.83
C GLN A 270 18.30 1.35 -8.83
N THR A 271 19.16 1.10 -9.80
CA THR A 271 20.01 -0.08 -9.85
C THR A 271 21.42 0.27 -9.36
N PRO A 272 22.27 -0.72 -9.01
CA PRO A 272 23.64 -0.45 -8.55
C PRO A 272 24.51 0.32 -9.56
N ASP A 273 24.17 0.28 -10.86
CA ASP A 273 24.78 1.08 -11.92
C ASP A 273 24.11 2.47 -12.11
N HIS A 274 23.34 2.91 -11.12
CA HIS A 274 22.63 4.19 -11.07
C HIS A 274 21.58 4.43 -12.16
N ARG A 275 21.14 3.38 -12.86
CA ARG A 275 19.98 3.45 -13.76
C ARG A 275 18.70 3.30 -12.97
N GLU A 276 17.56 3.58 -13.61
CA GLU A 276 16.25 3.33 -13.02
C GLU A 276 15.51 2.23 -13.75
N GLU A 277 14.91 1.31 -13.01
CA GLU A 277 14.04 0.26 -13.55
C GLU A 277 12.65 0.39 -12.91
N GLY A 278 11.61 0.27 -13.72
CA GLY A 278 10.24 0.20 -13.22
C GLY A 278 10.06 -1.06 -12.38
N PHE A 279 9.08 -1.09 -11.48
CA PHE A 279 8.71 -2.34 -10.80
C PHE A 279 7.21 -2.50 -10.67
N PHE A 280 6.80 -3.76 -10.56
CA PHE A 280 5.49 -4.17 -10.10
C PHE A 280 5.65 -4.93 -8.77
N CYS A 281 4.83 -4.58 -7.78
CA CYS A 281 4.79 -5.26 -6.49
C CYS A 281 3.35 -5.55 -6.08
N ARG A 282 3.03 -6.81 -5.81
CA ARG A 282 1.77 -7.24 -5.21
C ARG A 282 1.98 -7.54 -3.74
N ILE A 283 1.12 -6.99 -2.89
CA ILE A 283 1.12 -7.25 -1.45
C ILE A 283 -0.27 -7.66 -0.97
N ASP A 284 -0.34 -8.41 0.14
CA ASP A 284 -1.60 -8.56 0.87
C ASP A 284 -1.92 -7.32 1.73
N LEU A 285 -3.14 -7.25 2.30
CA LEU A 285 -3.57 -6.15 3.18
C LEU A 285 -2.74 -6.02 4.49
N ASN A 286 -1.93 -7.02 4.83
CA ASN A 286 -1.00 -6.98 5.97
C ASN A 286 0.40 -6.51 5.57
N GLY A 287 0.60 -6.16 4.30
CA GLY A 287 1.87 -5.71 3.73
C GLY A 287 2.88 -6.84 3.54
N ASN A 288 2.43 -8.06 3.30
CA ASN A 288 3.32 -9.17 2.92
C ASN A 288 3.42 -9.22 1.39
N VAL A 289 4.64 -9.31 0.87
CA VAL A 289 4.88 -9.38 -0.58
C VAL A 289 4.45 -10.75 -1.11
N GLN A 290 3.57 -10.72 -2.11
CA GLN A 290 3.07 -11.89 -2.85
C GLN A 290 3.77 -12.04 -4.20
N ALA A 291 4.11 -10.92 -4.86
CA ALA A 291 4.89 -10.90 -6.08
C ALA A 291 5.69 -9.60 -6.17
N TYR A 292 6.90 -9.67 -6.73
CA TYR A 292 7.74 -8.50 -7.03
C TYR A 292 8.52 -8.75 -8.31
N LYS A 293 8.51 -7.78 -9.22
CA LYS A 293 9.23 -7.85 -10.50
C LYS A 293 9.77 -6.48 -10.86
N THR A 294 11.03 -6.42 -11.27
CA THR A 294 11.52 -5.27 -12.02
C THR A 294 11.12 -5.41 -13.49
N LEU A 295 10.77 -4.29 -14.09
CA LEU A 295 10.28 -4.14 -15.45
C LEU A 295 11.14 -3.04 -16.08
N GLY A 296 11.68 -3.31 -17.26
CA GLY A 296 12.57 -2.38 -17.95
C GLY A 296 13.60 -3.12 -18.79
N GLY A 297 14.49 -2.35 -19.41
CA GLY A 297 15.54 -2.84 -20.28
C GLY A 297 16.92 -2.34 -19.85
N ARG A 298 17.70 -1.87 -20.83
CA ARG A 298 19.13 -1.55 -20.66
C ARG A 298 19.38 -0.10 -20.25
N GLU A 299 18.39 0.77 -20.41
CA GLU A 299 18.46 2.20 -20.12
C GLU A 299 17.50 2.53 -18.96
N ASP A 300 17.23 3.82 -18.72
CA ASP A 300 16.32 4.26 -17.66
C ASP A 300 14.85 4.02 -18.04
N ASP A 301 14.13 3.36 -17.15
CA ASP A 301 12.72 3.04 -17.26
C ASP A 301 12.02 3.33 -15.93
N ARG A 302 10.92 4.10 -15.97
CA ARG A 302 10.13 4.42 -14.77
C ARG A 302 8.68 4.09 -15.00
N LEU A 303 8.03 3.61 -13.95
CA LEU A 303 6.57 3.51 -13.89
C LEU A 303 6.04 4.55 -12.90
N SER A 304 4.99 5.25 -13.32
CA SER A 304 4.39 6.36 -12.57
C SER A 304 2.99 6.03 -12.06
N ASN A 305 2.25 5.16 -12.76
CA ASN A 305 0.87 4.88 -12.44
C ASN A 305 0.43 3.47 -12.86
N LEU A 306 -0.68 3.02 -12.28
CA LEU A 306 -1.31 1.74 -12.57
C LEU A 306 -2.83 1.82 -12.42
N CYS A 307 -3.56 1.00 -13.17
CA CYS A 307 -4.99 0.82 -13.04
C CYS A 307 -5.39 -0.65 -13.18
N LEU A 308 -6.44 -1.06 -12.44
CA LEU A 308 -7.03 -2.38 -12.60
C LEU A 308 -7.88 -2.39 -13.87
N LEU A 309 -7.61 -3.35 -14.76
CA LEU A 309 -8.36 -3.52 -15.99
C LEU A 309 -9.58 -4.42 -15.74
N HIS A 310 -10.63 -4.25 -16.55
CA HIS A 310 -11.90 -4.95 -16.43
C HIS A 310 -11.76 -6.48 -16.50
N ASN A 311 -10.78 -6.98 -17.23
CA ASN A 311 -10.45 -8.41 -17.35
C ASN A 311 -9.66 -8.96 -16.15
N GLY A 312 -9.29 -8.13 -15.18
CA GLY A 312 -8.51 -8.50 -14.01
C GLY A 312 -7.00 -8.37 -14.17
N GLU A 313 -6.50 -8.04 -15.37
CA GLU A 313 -5.12 -7.62 -15.60
C GLU A 313 -4.85 -6.22 -14.99
N ILE A 314 -3.59 -5.84 -14.93
CA ILE A 314 -3.17 -4.54 -14.39
C ILE A 314 -2.47 -3.77 -15.51
N GLY A 315 -3.01 -2.59 -15.82
CA GLY A 315 -2.38 -1.64 -16.73
C GLY A 315 -1.35 -0.81 -15.98
N LEU A 316 -0.14 -0.68 -16.52
CA LEU A 316 0.94 0.13 -15.99
C LEU A 316 1.29 1.22 -17.01
N ILE A 317 1.66 2.40 -16.54
CA ILE A 317 2.16 3.48 -17.40
C ILE A 317 3.38 4.15 -16.77
N GLY A 318 4.27 4.62 -17.63
CA GLY A 318 5.34 5.53 -17.28
C GLY A 318 6.11 5.94 -18.52
N HIS A 319 7.43 5.88 -18.45
CA HIS A 319 8.28 6.19 -19.60
C HIS A 319 9.52 5.31 -19.64
N SER A 320 10.03 5.11 -20.85
CA SER A 320 11.13 4.19 -21.12
C SER A 320 12.14 4.80 -22.09
N GLN A 321 13.44 4.65 -21.79
CA GLN A 321 14.53 4.87 -22.74
C GLN A 321 15.01 3.56 -23.38
N SER A 322 14.52 2.42 -22.90
CA SER A 322 14.89 1.09 -23.37
C SER A 322 14.18 0.61 -24.65
N PHE A 323 13.26 1.39 -25.21
CA PHE A 323 12.45 0.98 -26.39
C PHE A 323 13.28 0.74 -27.67
N ILE A 324 14.39 1.44 -27.85
CA ILE A 324 15.39 1.22 -28.90
C ILE A 324 16.81 1.43 -28.37
N ARG A 325 17.77 0.68 -28.92
CA ARG A 325 19.17 0.71 -28.49
C ARG A 325 19.78 2.10 -28.67
N GLY A 326 20.32 2.66 -27.57
CA GLY A 326 21.00 3.95 -27.59
C GLY A 326 20.05 5.16 -27.68
N SER A 327 18.76 4.97 -27.34
CA SER A 327 17.85 6.09 -27.21
C SER A 327 18.39 7.09 -26.19
N ARG A 328 18.20 8.38 -26.47
CA ARG A 328 18.51 9.48 -25.55
C ARG A 328 17.25 10.26 -25.15
N ARG A 329 16.08 9.72 -25.48
CA ARG A 329 14.79 10.36 -25.26
C ARG A 329 13.85 9.32 -24.66
N PRO A 330 13.13 9.63 -23.58
CA PRO A 330 12.08 8.76 -23.08
C PRO A 330 10.84 8.84 -23.99
N THR A 331 10.13 7.72 -24.09
CA THR A 331 8.81 7.60 -24.74
C THR A 331 7.81 7.07 -23.72
N VAL A 332 6.50 7.31 -23.93
CA VAL A 332 5.46 6.79 -23.03
C VAL A 332 5.48 5.27 -23.10
N TRP A 333 5.53 4.64 -21.95
CA TRP A 333 5.59 3.19 -21.83
C TRP A 333 4.31 2.69 -21.17
N VAL A 334 3.55 1.86 -21.89
CA VAL A 334 2.32 1.24 -21.39
C VAL A 334 2.52 -0.27 -21.37
N LEU A 335 2.29 -0.88 -20.22
CA LEU A 335 2.29 -2.34 -20.09
C LEU A 335 0.93 -2.83 -19.65
N ARG A 336 0.61 -4.06 -20.04
CA ARG A 336 -0.38 -4.86 -19.34
C ARG A 336 0.34 -6.04 -18.70
N VAL A 337 0.07 -6.26 -17.43
CA VAL A 337 0.60 -7.39 -16.68
C VAL A 337 -0.56 -8.22 -16.12
N ASP A 338 -0.34 -9.51 -15.90
CA ASP A 338 -1.27 -10.29 -15.09
C ASP A 338 -1.19 -9.88 -13.60
N GLN A 339 -2.00 -10.48 -12.74
CA GLN A 339 -2.04 -10.14 -11.32
C GLN A 339 -0.73 -10.47 -10.57
N ASP A 340 0.15 -11.29 -11.15
CA ASP A 340 1.45 -11.62 -10.56
C ASP A 340 2.58 -10.77 -11.17
N GLY A 341 2.24 -9.82 -12.04
CA GLY A 341 3.16 -8.86 -12.65
C GLY A 341 3.84 -9.36 -13.92
N PHE A 342 3.45 -10.50 -14.49
CA PHE A 342 4.05 -10.96 -15.74
C PHE A 342 3.51 -10.16 -16.93
N PRO A 343 4.40 -9.56 -17.75
CA PRO A 343 3.98 -8.81 -18.94
C PRO A 343 3.19 -9.68 -19.92
N GLN A 344 1.97 -9.24 -20.23
CA GLN A 344 1.11 -9.78 -21.28
C GLN A 344 1.26 -8.99 -22.57
N GLN A 345 1.43 -7.66 -22.43
CA GLN A 345 1.63 -6.74 -23.53
C GLN A 345 2.55 -5.60 -23.08
N GLU A 346 3.36 -5.11 -24.00
CA GLU A 346 4.24 -3.97 -23.81
C GLU A 346 4.18 -3.10 -25.07
N THR A 347 3.84 -1.83 -24.91
CA THR A 347 3.71 -0.89 -26.00
C THR A 347 4.34 0.46 -25.65
N PHE A 348 4.92 1.10 -26.66
CA PHE A 348 5.54 2.41 -26.56
C PHE A 348 4.76 3.41 -27.43
N TYR A 349 4.41 4.56 -26.86
CA TYR A 349 3.64 5.62 -27.50
C TYR A 349 4.36 6.96 -27.35
N GLY A 350 4.26 7.83 -28.33
CA GLY A 350 4.89 9.14 -28.29
C GLY A 350 5.19 9.64 -29.68
N SER A 351 5.66 10.88 -29.77
CA SER A 351 6.13 11.47 -31.02
C SER A 351 7.65 11.38 -31.11
N LYS A 352 8.29 12.02 -32.10
CA LYS A 352 9.76 12.10 -32.20
C LYS A 352 10.43 12.94 -31.09
N THR A 353 9.75 13.17 -29.96
CA THR A 353 10.15 14.05 -28.85
C THR A 353 10.37 13.26 -27.55
N SER A 354 10.55 13.95 -26.42
CA SER A 354 10.66 13.31 -25.11
C SER A 354 9.26 13.32 -24.48
N ASP A 355 8.68 12.15 -24.25
CA ASP A 355 7.30 12.00 -23.79
C ASP A 355 7.25 11.15 -22.50
N GLU A 356 6.44 11.58 -21.53
CA GLU A 356 6.36 10.99 -20.19
C GLU A 356 4.92 10.59 -19.84
N GLY A 357 4.67 9.31 -19.56
CA GLY A 357 3.37 8.84 -19.08
C GLY A 357 3.15 9.13 -17.59
N CYS A 358 1.98 9.67 -17.23
CA CYS A 358 1.63 10.10 -15.87
C CYS A 358 0.37 9.41 -15.31
N ALA A 359 -0.62 9.10 -16.15
CA ALA A 359 -1.86 8.46 -15.71
C ALA A 359 -2.45 7.55 -16.79
N LEU A 360 -3.11 6.48 -16.33
CA LEU A 360 -3.78 5.50 -17.17
C LEU A 360 -5.16 5.20 -16.59
N LEU A 361 -6.20 5.21 -17.43
CA LEU A 361 -7.57 4.92 -17.02
C LEU A 361 -8.23 4.02 -18.07
N GLN A 362 -8.85 2.93 -17.63
CA GLN A 362 -9.81 2.23 -18.45
C GLN A 362 -11.20 2.85 -18.25
N ARG A 363 -11.81 3.29 -19.34
CA ARG A 363 -13.16 3.88 -19.35
C ARG A 363 -14.22 2.80 -19.23
N GLY A 364 -15.40 3.14 -18.74
CA GLY A 364 -16.53 2.21 -18.60
C GLY A 364 -17.02 1.60 -19.90
N ASP A 365 -16.62 2.18 -21.05
CA ASP A 365 -16.86 1.60 -22.35
C ASP A 365 -15.82 0.54 -22.76
N GLY A 366 -14.73 0.34 -22.03
CA GLY A 366 -13.66 -0.63 -22.33
C GLY A 366 -12.38 -0.04 -22.93
N SER A 367 -12.42 1.20 -23.41
CA SER A 367 -11.25 1.87 -24.01
C SER A 367 -10.24 2.32 -22.95
N LEU A 368 -8.95 2.30 -23.30
CA LEU A 368 -7.86 2.72 -22.42
C LEU A 368 -7.38 4.12 -22.82
N VAL A 369 -7.31 5.04 -21.85
CA VAL A 369 -6.84 6.42 -22.05
C VAL A 369 -5.58 6.64 -21.24
N ALA A 370 -4.51 7.00 -21.94
CA ALA A 370 -3.23 7.39 -21.37
C ALA A 370 -3.10 8.91 -21.37
N LEU A 371 -2.40 9.43 -20.37
CA LEU A 371 -2.12 10.85 -20.21
C LEU A 371 -0.69 11.05 -19.74
N GLY A 372 -0.09 12.13 -20.23
CA GLY A 372 1.30 12.45 -19.97
C GLY A 372 1.69 13.86 -20.37
N VAL A 373 2.99 14.04 -20.55
CA VAL A 373 3.61 15.28 -20.99
C VAL A 373 4.42 15.01 -22.25
N SER A 374 4.33 15.88 -23.24
CA SER A 374 5.15 15.87 -24.44
C SER A 374 6.06 17.10 -24.48
N ASN A 375 7.37 16.89 -24.59
CA ASN A 375 8.37 17.96 -24.61
C ASN A 375 8.86 18.25 -26.03
N GLN A 376 8.23 19.21 -26.69
CA GLN A 376 8.59 19.58 -28.06
C GLN A 376 9.80 20.51 -28.08
N GLN A 377 10.99 19.94 -28.31
CA GLN A 377 12.26 20.67 -28.39
C GLN A 377 12.22 21.85 -29.38
N ILE A 378 11.48 21.73 -30.48
CA ILE A 378 11.36 22.78 -31.51
C ILE A 378 10.61 24.01 -30.99
N LEU A 379 9.63 23.82 -30.10
CA LEU A 379 8.81 24.91 -29.54
C LEU A 379 9.32 25.44 -28.20
N LYS A 380 10.34 24.79 -27.60
CA LYS A 380 10.76 25.02 -26.20
C LYS A 380 9.55 25.02 -25.24
N ALA A 381 8.57 24.18 -25.49
CA ALA A 381 7.31 24.11 -24.78
C ALA A 381 7.00 22.67 -24.37
N THR A 382 6.38 22.51 -23.21
CA THR A 382 5.79 21.22 -22.80
C THR A 382 4.29 21.30 -22.97
N GLN A 383 3.70 20.27 -23.56
CA GLN A 383 2.27 20.16 -23.80
C GLN A 383 1.71 18.94 -23.06
N GLY A 384 0.46 19.04 -22.62
CA GLY A 384 -0.27 17.89 -22.12
C GLY A 384 -0.55 16.92 -23.27
N TRP A 385 -0.18 15.66 -23.09
CA TRP A 385 -0.43 14.59 -24.05
C TRP A 385 -1.55 13.71 -23.53
N ILE A 386 -2.59 13.48 -24.33
CA ILE A 386 -3.65 12.51 -24.00
C ILE A 386 -3.93 11.68 -25.24
N ALA A 387 -3.95 10.36 -25.05
CA ALA A 387 -4.18 9.42 -26.12
C ALA A 387 -5.13 8.30 -25.71
N GLN A 388 -5.94 7.83 -26.65
CA GLN A 388 -6.58 6.53 -26.57
C GLN A 388 -5.61 5.48 -27.11
N VAL A 389 -5.29 4.50 -26.29
CA VAL A 389 -4.22 3.51 -26.54
C VAL A 389 -4.74 2.08 -26.41
N GLY A 390 -4.02 1.13 -26.99
CA GLY A 390 -4.33 -0.30 -26.92
C GLY A 390 -5.68 -0.67 -27.54
N GLU A 391 -5.97 -1.97 -27.56
CA GLU A 391 -7.28 -2.45 -27.99
C GLU A 391 -8.34 -2.18 -26.92
N LYS A 392 -9.56 -1.93 -27.40
CA LYS A 392 -10.73 -1.79 -26.54
C LYS A 392 -11.03 -3.14 -25.89
N MET A 393 -10.91 -3.21 -24.56
CA MET A 393 -11.12 -4.44 -23.78
C MET A 393 -12.56 -4.48 -23.26
N ASP A 394 -13.44 -5.10 -24.06
CA ASP A 394 -14.82 -5.37 -23.68
C ASP A 394 -14.93 -6.73 -22.98
N LEU A 395 -15.56 -6.76 -21.80
CA LEU A 395 -15.98 -8.02 -21.17
C LEU A 395 -17.11 -8.65 -21.99
N ASN A 396 -17.12 -9.98 -22.10
CA ASN A 396 -18.21 -10.73 -22.76
C ASN A 396 -19.59 -10.32 -22.21
N SER A 397 -20.33 -9.52 -22.99
CA SER A 397 -21.47 -8.71 -22.52
C SER A 397 -22.85 -9.38 -22.69
N ASN A 398 -22.93 -10.71 -22.76
CA ASN A 398 -24.22 -11.38 -22.90
C ASN A 398 -25.10 -11.10 -21.67
N ALA A 399 -26.37 -10.76 -21.88
CA ALA A 399 -27.31 -10.43 -20.81
C ALA A 399 -27.28 -11.48 -19.68
N VAL A 400 -26.78 -11.10 -18.51
CA VAL A 400 -26.75 -11.99 -17.33
C VAL A 400 -27.72 -11.46 -16.28
N SER A 401 -28.35 -12.37 -15.54
CA SER A 401 -29.05 -12.03 -14.31
C SER A 401 -28.04 -11.57 -13.25
N TRP A 402 -28.10 -10.31 -12.86
CA TRP A 402 -27.42 -9.77 -11.69
C TRP A 402 -28.45 -9.21 -10.72
N THR A 403 -28.06 -9.08 -9.45
CA THR A 403 -28.91 -8.49 -8.41
C THR A 403 -28.45 -7.07 -8.14
N TYR A 404 -29.42 -6.21 -7.88
CA TYR A 404 -29.13 -4.89 -7.35
C TYR A 404 -30.14 -4.50 -6.29
N GLN A 405 -29.68 -3.66 -5.37
CA GLN A 405 -30.51 -3.04 -4.37
C GLN A 405 -30.35 -1.54 -4.52
N ALA A 406 -31.48 -0.84 -4.73
CA ALA A 406 -31.51 0.60 -4.62
C ALA A 406 -31.15 0.97 -3.17
N GLY A 407 -30.04 1.69 -3.00
CA GLY A 407 -29.52 2.07 -1.69
C GLY A 407 -30.15 3.35 -1.14
N ALA A 408 -29.50 3.93 -0.13
CA ALA A 408 -29.96 5.13 0.53
C ALA A 408 -29.69 6.40 -0.30
N LEU A 409 -30.60 7.36 -0.19
CA LEU A 409 -30.42 8.71 -0.68
C LEU A 409 -29.70 9.54 0.39
N PHE A 410 -28.59 10.18 0.03
CA PHE A 410 -27.76 10.92 0.98
C PHE A 410 -28.03 12.42 0.91
N TYR A 411 -28.60 12.98 1.98
CA TYR A 411 -28.87 14.40 2.10
C TYR A 411 -27.73 15.11 2.82
N HIS A 412 -27.22 16.20 2.26
CA HIS A 412 -26.26 17.06 2.95
C HIS A 412 -26.84 17.68 4.25
N ASN A 413 -28.17 17.80 4.36
CA ASN A 413 -28.87 18.36 5.53
C ASN A 413 -29.77 17.34 6.28
N GLY A 414 -29.47 16.04 6.18
CA GLY A 414 -30.12 14.99 6.99
C GLY A 414 -31.32 14.29 6.33
N GLN A 415 -32.40 15.00 5.97
CA GLN A 415 -33.62 14.34 5.42
C GLN A 415 -34.28 15.01 4.22
N TYR A 416 -33.96 16.27 3.93
CA TYR A 416 -34.55 17.02 2.83
C TYR A 416 -33.44 17.63 2.01
N LEU A 417 -33.65 17.69 0.69
CA LEU A 417 -32.82 18.48 -0.20
C LEU A 417 -33.42 19.87 -0.31
N ALA A 418 -32.66 20.91 0.04
CA ALA A 418 -33.11 22.26 -0.25
C ALA A 418 -33.04 22.51 -1.76
N PRO A 419 -33.88 23.39 -2.32
CA PRO A 419 -33.78 23.74 -3.73
C PRO A 419 -32.37 24.19 -4.13
N GLY A 420 -31.77 23.51 -5.10
CA GLY A 420 -30.41 23.80 -5.59
C GLY A 420 -29.28 23.09 -4.84
N GLU A 421 -29.57 22.31 -3.80
CA GLU A 421 -28.56 21.44 -3.17
C GLU A 421 -28.31 20.17 -3.98
N ARG A 422 -27.07 19.67 -3.93
CA ARG A 422 -26.66 18.42 -4.56
C ARG A 422 -26.86 17.25 -3.60
N SER A 423 -27.01 16.05 -4.14
CA SER A 423 -27.11 14.80 -3.38
C SER A 423 -26.59 13.65 -4.23
N PHE A 424 -26.58 12.44 -3.69
CA PHE A 424 -26.28 11.23 -4.46
C PHE A 424 -27.07 10.03 -3.95
N LEU A 425 -27.27 9.09 -4.85
CA LEU A 425 -27.90 7.80 -4.57
C LEU A 425 -26.85 6.69 -4.67
N ALA A 426 -26.73 5.88 -3.62
CA ALA A 426 -25.92 4.67 -3.69
C ALA A 426 -26.72 3.49 -4.27
N LEU A 427 -26.11 2.70 -5.14
CA LEU A 427 -26.66 1.49 -5.74
C LEU A 427 -25.68 0.34 -5.52
N GLN A 428 -26.14 -0.70 -4.84
CA GLN A 428 -25.34 -1.91 -4.71
C GLN A 428 -25.65 -2.84 -5.88
N ILE A 429 -24.63 -3.19 -6.66
CA ILE A 429 -24.74 -4.07 -7.83
C ILE A 429 -23.79 -5.24 -7.63
N LYS A 430 -24.26 -6.47 -7.86
CA LYS A 430 -23.44 -7.67 -7.80
C LYS A 430 -23.29 -8.28 -9.18
N ALA A 431 -22.08 -8.28 -9.73
CA ALA A 431 -21.77 -8.98 -10.96
C ALA A 431 -21.85 -10.51 -10.73
N PRO A 432 -22.34 -11.29 -11.70
CA PRO A 432 -22.40 -12.73 -11.59
C PRO A 432 -20.99 -13.34 -11.69
N PRO A 433 -20.75 -14.53 -11.09
CA PRO A 433 -19.47 -15.22 -11.24
C PRO A 433 -19.14 -15.52 -12.71
N GLY A 434 -17.88 -15.34 -13.11
CA GLY A 434 -17.37 -15.66 -14.45
C GLY A 434 -17.73 -14.69 -15.59
N LYS A 435 -18.58 -13.67 -15.36
CA LYS A 435 -18.89 -12.63 -16.36
C LYS A 435 -18.94 -11.24 -15.72
N GLY A 436 -18.17 -10.31 -16.27
CA GLY A 436 -18.22 -8.92 -15.84
C GLY A 436 -19.35 -8.13 -16.52
N LEU A 437 -19.65 -6.96 -15.98
CA LEU A 437 -20.71 -6.07 -16.47
C LEU A 437 -20.07 -4.81 -17.07
N THR A 438 -20.30 -4.57 -18.36
CA THR A 438 -19.82 -3.38 -19.09
C THR A 438 -20.98 -2.60 -19.70
N HIS A 439 -20.72 -1.36 -20.16
CA HIS A 439 -21.73 -0.49 -20.77
C HIS A 439 -22.98 -0.28 -19.91
N LEU A 440 -22.79 -0.26 -18.59
CA LEU A 440 -23.86 -0.06 -17.64
C LEU A 440 -24.34 1.40 -17.70
N LYS A 441 -25.65 1.59 -17.65
CA LYS A 441 -26.27 2.91 -17.57
C LYS A 441 -27.40 2.92 -16.55
N ALA A 442 -27.56 4.03 -15.86
CA ALA A 442 -28.73 4.32 -15.05
C ALA A 442 -29.48 5.51 -15.62
N LYS A 443 -30.80 5.39 -15.75
CA LYS A 443 -31.69 6.50 -16.07
C LYS A 443 -32.48 6.85 -14.82
N ILE A 444 -32.39 8.11 -14.39
CA ILE A 444 -33.18 8.64 -13.29
C ILE A 444 -34.31 9.50 -13.86
N THR A 445 -35.53 9.24 -13.40
CA THR A 445 -36.73 10.00 -13.78
C THR A 445 -37.46 10.47 -12.53
N LEU A 446 -37.87 11.73 -12.50
CA LEU A 446 -38.72 12.25 -11.43
C LEU A 446 -40.18 12.14 -11.86
N GLN A 447 -40.97 11.36 -11.12
CA GLN A 447 -42.37 11.13 -11.43
C GLN A 447 -43.23 12.32 -10.94
N LYS A 448 -43.66 13.16 -11.88
CA LYS A 448 -44.74 14.16 -11.73
C LYS A 448 -45.80 13.89 -12.82
N LYS A 449 -46.96 14.57 -12.81
CA LYS A 449 -48.06 14.43 -13.79
C LYS A 449 -47.62 14.21 -15.27
N ASP A 450 -46.44 14.68 -15.70
CA ASP A 450 -45.86 14.47 -17.04
C ASP A 450 -44.46 13.81 -17.10
N SER A 451 -43.99 13.13 -16.04
CA SER A 451 -42.68 12.42 -15.96
C SER A 451 -41.48 13.19 -16.54
N THR A 452 -40.72 13.90 -15.71
CA THR A 452 -39.51 14.60 -16.18
C THR A 452 -38.30 13.67 -16.08
N VAL A 453 -37.70 13.30 -17.23
CA VAL A 453 -36.39 12.63 -17.24
C VAL A 453 -35.37 13.59 -16.67
N LEU A 454 -34.76 13.18 -15.57
CA LEU A 454 -33.76 13.98 -14.88
C LEU A 454 -32.42 13.85 -15.60
N GLN A 455 -31.87 12.64 -15.71
CA GLN A 455 -30.57 12.41 -16.37
C GLN A 455 -30.32 10.92 -16.67
N THR A 456 -29.35 10.66 -17.54
CA THR A 456 -28.80 9.31 -17.79
C THR A 456 -27.32 9.31 -17.43
N PHE A 457 -26.91 8.32 -16.65
CA PHE A 457 -25.57 8.14 -16.12
C PHE A 457 -24.94 6.90 -16.74
N LYS A 458 -23.71 7.00 -17.24
CA LYS A 458 -22.82 5.87 -17.49
C LYS A 458 -22.25 5.43 -16.15
N LEU A 459 -22.25 4.11 -15.94
CA LEU A 459 -21.74 3.47 -14.75
C LEU A 459 -20.42 2.77 -15.07
N PRO A 460 -19.48 2.69 -14.13
CA PRO A 460 -18.24 1.94 -14.33
C PRO A 460 -18.54 0.46 -14.54
N ALA A 461 -17.63 -0.23 -15.22
CA ALA A 461 -17.75 -1.67 -15.37
C ALA A 461 -17.45 -2.39 -14.05
N LEU A 462 -17.95 -3.61 -13.91
CA LEU A 462 -17.67 -4.49 -12.78
C LEU A 462 -17.04 -5.80 -13.27
N ALA A 463 -15.95 -6.22 -12.65
CA ALA A 463 -15.32 -7.49 -12.94
C ALA A 463 -16.24 -8.68 -12.56
N PRO A 464 -16.02 -9.88 -13.13
CA PRO A 464 -16.75 -11.08 -12.74
C PRO A 464 -16.82 -11.31 -11.22
N GLY A 465 -18.01 -11.51 -10.67
CA GLY A 465 -18.21 -11.79 -9.24
C GLY A 465 -18.03 -10.60 -8.29
N GLN A 466 -17.67 -9.42 -8.79
CA GLN A 466 -17.44 -8.22 -7.97
C GLN A 466 -18.74 -7.64 -7.42
N ASN A 467 -18.75 -7.30 -6.13
CA ASN A 467 -19.77 -6.44 -5.52
C ASN A 467 -19.35 -4.97 -5.70
N GLY A 468 -20.14 -4.19 -6.42
CA GLY A 468 -19.90 -2.77 -6.64
C GLY A 468 -20.90 -1.91 -5.88
N LEU A 469 -20.41 -0.90 -5.14
CA LEU A 469 -21.23 0.20 -4.63
C LEU A 469 -21.06 1.40 -5.56
N LEU A 470 -22.05 1.64 -6.41
CA LEU A 470 -22.04 2.71 -7.40
C LEU A 470 -22.82 3.91 -6.90
N HIS A 471 -22.39 5.11 -7.25
CA HIS A 471 -23.03 6.35 -6.81
C HIS A 471 -23.57 7.11 -8.03
N LEU A 472 -24.84 7.51 -7.94
CA LEU A 472 -25.51 8.31 -8.95
C LEU A 472 -25.71 9.72 -8.41
N PRO A 473 -25.08 10.73 -9.01
CA PRO A 473 -25.23 12.09 -8.54
C PRO A 473 -26.64 12.59 -8.83
N ILE A 474 -27.22 13.26 -7.85
CA ILE A 474 -28.43 14.08 -7.97
C ILE A 474 -27.94 15.53 -7.94
N ALA A 475 -27.28 15.90 -9.03
CA ALA A 475 -26.66 17.21 -9.23
C ALA A 475 -27.57 18.21 -9.96
N ILE A 476 -28.75 17.75 -10.40
CA ILE A 476 -29.64 18.57 -11.22
C ILE A 476 -30.23 19.65 -10.33
N ALA A 477 -30.25 20.88 -10.84
CA ALA A 477 -31.00 21.99 -10.27
C ALA A 477 -32.46 21.59 -10.13
N ILE A 478 -32.81 20.99 -8.98
CA ILE A 478 -34.18 20.67 -8.62
C ILE A 478 -34.93 22.00 -8.73
N PRO A 479 -35.91 22.11 -9.65
CA PRO A 479 -36.62 23.35 -9.84
C PRO A 479 -37.12 23.88 -8.49
N THR A 480 -36.88 25.17 -8.24
CA THR A 480 -37.17 25.80 -6.93
C THR A 480 -38.64 25.75 -6.55
N ASN A 481 -39.51 25.50 -7.52
CA ASN A 481 -40.94 25.31 -7.35
C ASN A 481 -41.36 23.87 -6.98
N LEU A 482 -40.43 22.93 -6.83
CA LEU A 482 -40.73 21.58 -6.33
C LEU A 482 -40.57 21.52 -4.81
N GLN A 483 -41.58 20.97 -4.15
CA GLN A 483 -41.62 20.71 -2.70
C GLN A 483 -42.41 19.42 -2.44
N GLY A 484 -42.12 18.76 -1.31
CA GLY A 484 -42.76 17.52 -0.89
C GLY A 484 -41.96 16.27 -1.24
N GLU A 485 -42.59 15.10 -1.09
CA GLU A 485 -42.01 13.80 -1.39
C GLU A 485 -42.38 13.38 -2.82
N LEU A 486 -41.37 13.24 -3.69
CA LEU A 486 -41.54 12.89 -5.10
C LEU A 486 -40.88 11.52 -5.37
N PRO A 487 -41.52 10.61 -6.13
CA PRO A 487 -40.90 9.34 -6.48
C PRO A 487 -39.78 9.55 -7.50
N LEU A 488 -38.57 9.20 -7.13
CA LEU A 488 -37.42 9.10 -8.00
C LEU A 488 -37.32 7.67 -8.54
N GLU A 489 -37.51 7.52 -9.84
CA GLU A 489 -37.51 6.24 -10.52
C GLU A 489 -36.14 5.97 -11.15
N VAL A 490 -35.49 4.87 -10.76
CA VAL A 490 -34.19 4.45 -11.26
C VAL A 490 -34.36 3.21 -12.15
N GLN A 491 -34.02 3.35 -13.42
CA GLN A 491 -33.99 2.25 -14.38
C GLN A 491 -32.56 1.97 -14.83
N LEU A 492 -32.14 0.71 -14.70
CA LEU A 492 -30.81 0.29 -15.14
C LEU A 492 -30.85 -0.33 -16.53
N PHE A 493 -29.73 -0.21 -17.25
CA PHE A 493 -29.52 -0.73 -18.59
C PHE A 493 -28.12 -1.33 -18.72
N GLN A 494 -27.99 -2.37 -19.55
CA GLN A 494 -26.72 -2.84 -20.10
C GLN A 494 -26.77 -2.66 -21.62
N GLY A 495 -25.94 -1.78 -22.15
CA GLY A 495 -26.03 -1.36 -23.54
C GLY A 495 -27.39 -0.70 -23.85
N LYS A 496 -28.24 -1.38 -24.63
CA LYS A 496 -29.61 -0.94 -24.97
C LYS A 496 -30.70 -1.67 -24.17
N GLN A 497 -30.35 -2.75 -23.48
CA GLN A 497 -31.32 -3.60 -22.79
C GLN A 497 -31.66 -3.03 -21.40
N LYS A 498 -32.95 -2.91 -21.09
CA LYS A 498 -33.44 -2.59 -19.74
C LYS A 498 -33.25 -3.78 -18.81
N ILE A 499 -32.87 -3.50 -17.56
CA ILE A 499 -32.59 -4.54 -16.57
C ILE A 499 -33.42 -4.31 -15.31
N GLY A 500 -34.19 -5.33 -14.94
CA GLY A 500 -35.10 -5.29 -13.82
C GLY A 500 -36.23 -4.27 -13.98
N SER A 501 -37.16 -4.31 -13.03
CA SER A 501 -38.19 -3.27 -12.88
C SER A 501 -37.56 -1.99 -12.30
N PRO A 502 -38.07 -0.80 -12.66
CA PRO A 502 -37.60 0.44 -12.06
C PRO A 502 -37.79 0.44 -10.54
N ASN A 503 -36.77 0.88 -9.80
CA ASN A 503 -36.89 1.11 -8.37
C ASN A 503 -37.41 2.52 -8.10
N ARG A 504 -38.30 2.68 -7.11
CA ARG A 504 -38.87 3.97 -6.72
C ARG A 504 -38.35 4.35 -5.34
N ILE A 505 -37.68 5.49 -5.27
CA ILE A 505 -37.04 6.01 -4.07
C ILE A 505 -37.70 7.35 -3.74
N PRO A 506 -38.17 7.57 -2.50
CA PRO A 506 -38.76 8.85 -2.13
C PRO A 506 -37.69 9.94 -2.08
N LEU A 507 -37.79 10.95 -2.95
CA LEU A 507 -36.99 12.16 -2.91
C LEU A 507 -37.79 13.27 -2.19
N ARG A 508 -37.36 13.60 -0.98
CA ARG A 508 -37.93 14.68 -0.18
C ARG A 508 -37.24 16.02 -0.46
N ILE A 509 -38.02 17.01 -0.92
CA ILE A 509 -37.56 18.38 -1.20
C ILE A 509 -38.34 19.35 -0.30
N GLY A 510 -37.66 20.26 0.39
CA GLY A 510 -38.31 21.19 1.30
C GLY A 510 -37.49 22.43 1.63
N VAL A 511 -38.18 23.48 2.10
CA VAL A 511 -37.54 24.64 2.73
C VAL A 511 -37.35 24.27 4.21
N LEU A 512 -36.10 24.14 4.65
CA LEU A 512 -35.79 23.81 6.05
C LEU A 512 -36.35 24.93 6.95
N SER A 513 -37.12 24.59 7.99
CA SER A 513 -37.49 25.56 9.02
C SER A 513 -36.25 25.99 9.82
N LYS A 514 -36.27 27.19 10.42
CA LYS A 514 -35.13 27.72 11.18
C LYS A 514 -34.67 26.73 12.27
N PRO A 515 -33.38 26.71 12.63
CA PRO A 515 -32.88 25.88 13.73
C PRO A 515 -33.60 26.20 15.04
N LEU A 516 -33.95 25.14 15.81
CA LEU A 516 -34.61 25.26 17.11
C LEU A 516 -33.74 24.57 18.15
N LEU A 517 -32.94 25.35 18.87
CA LEU A 517 -32.05 24.84 19.89
C LEU A 517 -32.76 24.71 21.25
N GLU A 518 -32.42 23.68 21.99
CA GLU A 518 -32.87 23.41 23.35
C GLU A 518 -31.67 23.05 24.23
N LEU A 519 -31.53 23.75 25.35
CA LEU A 519 -30.46 23.56 26.32
C LEU A 519 -31.02 22.86 27.56
N SER A 520 -30.39 21.78 28.03
CA SER A 520 -30.82 21.07 29.23
C SER A 520 -30.40 21.84 30.50
N ALA A 521 -31.23 21.75 31.55
CA ALA A 521 -30.80 22.11 32.90
C ALA A 521 -29.72 21.12 33.34
N GLY A 522 -28.46 21.58 33.39
CA GLY A 522 -27.34 20.75 33.82
C GLY A 522 -27.50 20.17 35.23
N THR A 523 -26.70 19.16 35.57
CA THR A 523 -26.66 18.56 36.91
C THR A 523 -25.68 19.31 37.80
N PHE A 524 -26.20 20.06 38.76
CA PHE A 524 -25.42 20.80 39.73
C PHE A 524 -25.23 20.02 41.04
N PRO A 525 -24.08 20.15 41.71
CA PRO A 525 -23.99 19.79 43.11
C PRO A 525 -24.95 20.67 43.93
N THR A 526 -25.67 20.05 44.86
CA THR A 526 -26.70 20.71 45.67
C THR A 526 -26.14 21.79 46.61
N GLN A 527 -24.82 21.76 46.88
CA GLN A 527 -24.07 22.74 47.69
C GLN A 527 -22.63 22.87 47.16
N VAL A 528 -22.01 24.05 47.32
CA VAL A 528 -20.62 24.30 46.89
C VAL A 528 -19.80 25.04 47.95
N GLU A 529 -18.50 24.73 48.04
CA GLU A 529 -17.57 25.29 49.04
C GLU A 529 -16.71 26.42 48.46
N ARG A 530 -16.38 27.41 49.30
CA ARG A 530 -15.45 28.50 48.94
C ARG A 530 -14.04 27.94 48.74
N GLY A 531 -13.36 28.33 47.65
CA GLY A 531 -12.04 27.82 47.27
C GLY A 531 -12.06 26.56 46.40
N SER A 532 -13.24 26.01 46.09
CA SER A 532 -13.38 24.78 45.29
C SER A 532 -13.54 25.06 43.77
N ILE A 533 -13.29 24.02 42.97
CA ILE A 533 -13.61 23.99 41.53
C ILE A 533 -14.87 23.16 41.34
N VAL A 534 -15.87 23.75 40.70
CA VAL A 534 -17.14 23.10 40.38
C VAL A 534 -17.11 22.67 38.92
N ARG A 535 -17.56 21.45 38.63
CA ARG A 535 -17.77 20.95 37.26
C ARG A 535 -19.26 20.72 37.04
N ASN A 536 -19.82 21.34 36.00
CA ASN A 536 -21.22 21.19 35.62
C ASN A 536 -21.32 20.66 34.20
N SER A 537 -22.22 19.71 33.94
CA SER A 537 -22.49 19.18 32.60
C SER A 537 -23.83 19.64 32.07
N PHE A 538 -23.87 20.15 30.83
CA PHE A 538 -25.11 20.50 30.13
C PHE A 538 -25.14 19.92 28.72
N THR A 539 -26.35 19.71 28.18
CA THR A 539 -26.55 19.22 26.81
C THR A 539 -27.28 20.27 25.99
N LEU A 540 -26.76 20.57 24.80
CA LEU A 540 -27.44 21.39 23.81
C LEU A 540 -27.90 20.49 22.66
N ARG A 541 -29.18 20.57 22.28
CA ARG A 541 -29.79 19.78 21.21
C ARG A 541 -30.48 20.68 20.21
N ASN A 542 -30.36 20.37 18.92
CA ASN A 542 -31.19 20.97 17.87
C ASN A 542 -32.44 20.14 17.65
N LYS A 543 -33.60 20.63 18.08
CA LYS A 543 -34.93 20.06 17.82
C LYS A 543 -35.55 20.54 16.50
N GLY A 544 -34.92 21.50 15.82
CA GLY A 544 -35.39 22.07 14.56
C GLY A 544 -35.05 21.21 13.37
N GLN A 545 -35.55 21.60 12.20
CA GLN A 545 -35.28 20.93 10.92
C GLN A 545 -34.13 21.58 10.15
N GLY A 546 -33.69 22.79 10.53
CA GLY A 546 -32.51 23.47 9.97
C GLY A 546 -31.27 23.32 10.83
N THR A 547 -30.09 23.34 10.23
CA THR A 547 -28.78 23.33 10.92
C THR A 547 -28.53 24.68 11.60
N ALA A 548 -28.19 24.67 12.89
CA ALA A 548 -27.72 25.86 13.61
C ALA A 548 -26.23 26.06 13.32
N ARG A 549 -25.79 27.27 12.98
CA ARG A 549 -24.43 27.54 12.49
C ARG A 549 -23.66 28.44 13.44
N ALA A 550 -22.39 28.12 13.68
CA ALA A 550 -21.50 28.86 14.57
C ALA A 550 -22.10 29.11 15.96
N VAL A 551 -22.80 28.11 16.51
CA VAL A 551 -23.47 28.24 17.80
C VAL A 551 -22.44 28.54 18.89
N SER A 552 -22.75 29.50 19.74
CA SER A 552 -21.97 29.82 20.92
C SER A 552 -22.86 29.93 22.15
N LEU A 553 -22.31 29.59 23.31
CA LEU A 553 -22.94 29.79 24.61
C LEU A 553 -22.21 30.90 25.35
N GLU A 554 -22.84 32.07 25.45
CA GLU A 554 -22.36 33.18 26.25
C GLU A 554 -22.68 32.93 27.73
N LEU A 555 -21.70 33.16 28.60
CA LEU A 555 -21.81 32.86 30.03
C LEU A 555 -21.60 34.12 30.87
N HIS A 556 -22.50 34.32 31.81
CA HIS A 556 -22.45 35.38 32.82
C HIS A 556 -22.65 34.76 34.20
N GLY A 557 -22.11 35.37 35.25
CA GLY A 557 -22.29 34.84 36.61
C GLY A 557 -21.98 35.83 37.70
N SER A 558 -22.06 35.36 38.95
CA SER A 558 -21.73 36.15 40.15
C SER A 558 -20.35 36.80 40.06
N LYS A 559 -20.24 37.99 40.65
CA LYS A 559 -19.03 38.82 40.61
C LYS A 559 -17.86 38.07 41.25
N ASN A 560 -16.68 38.12 40.61
CA ASN A 560 -15.43 37.45 41.02
C ASN A 560 -15.40 35.91 40.87
N VAL A 561 -16.43 35.25 40.35
CA VAL A 561 -16.35 33.83 39.95
C VAL A 561 -15.60 33.74 38.63
N GLN A 562 -14.58 32.86 38.55
CA GLN A 562 -13.80 32.68 37.33
C GLN A 562 -14.51 31.73 36.37
N ILE A 563 -15.22 32.30 35.39
CA ILE A 563 -15.92 31.55 34.32
C ILE A 563 -15.43 31.99 32.93
N PRO A 564 -15.40 31.08 31.94
CA PRO A 564 -15.17 31.47 30.55
C PRO A 564 -16.32 32.36 30.05
N LYS A 565 -16.00 33.40 29.27
CA LYS A 565 -17.00 34.36 28.76
C LYS A 565 -17.95 33.76 27.73
N ALA A 566 -17.45 32.83 26.92
CA ALA A 566 -18.24 32.10 25.94
C ALA A 566 -17.63 30.73 25.65
N ILE A 567 -18.46 29.77 25.24
CA ILE A 567 -18.06 28.46 24.75
C ILE A 567 -18.49 28.36 23.30
N SER A 568 -17.55 28.07 22.40
CA SER A 568 -17.87 27.77 20.99
C SER A 568 -18.36 26.33 20.87
N ILE A 569 -19.57 26.16 20.33
CA ILE A 569 -20.23 24.86 20.14
C ILE A 569 -20.09 24.40 18.69
N GLY A 570 -20.03 25.35 17.75
CA GLY A 570 -19.95 25.08 16.32
C GLY A 570 -21.31 24.70 15.73
N ASP A 571 -21.31 24.04 14.58
CA ASP A 571 -22.55 23.70 13.89
C ASP A 571 -23.24 22.50 14.56
N LEU A 572 -24.58 22.54 14.57
CA LEU A 572 -25.47 21.53 15.13
C LEU A 572 -26.56 21.19 14.10
N GLY A 573 -26.45 20.01 13.50
CA GLY A 573 -27.42 19.51 12.52
C GLY A 573 -28.78 19.18 13.13
N PRO A 574 -29.82 18.95 12.31
CA PRO A 574 -31.16 18.58 12.80
C PRO A 574 -31.11 17.32 13.67
N GLY A 575 -31.64 17.39 14.89
CA GLY A 575 -31.65 16.27 15.85
C GLY A 575 -30.35 16.02 16.59
N GLU A 576 -29.23 16.60 16.16
CA GLU A 576 -27.91 16.47 16.80
C GLU A 576 -27.93 17.10 18.20
N TYR A 577 -27.16 16.53 19.11
CA TYR A 577 -26.93 17.07 20.44
C TYR A 577 -25.46 16.93 20.84
N ARG A 578 -24.99 17.82 21.71
CA ARG A 578 -23.65 17.73 22.32
C ARG A 578 -23.73 18.04 23.80
N THR A 579 -22.93 17.34 24.58
CA THR A 579 -22.78 17.53 26.02
C THR A 579 -21.44 18.19 26.31
N TYR A 580 -21.45 19.18 27.20
CA TYR A 580 -20.29 19.98 27.57
C TYR A 580 -20.10 19.98 29.08
N GLU A 581 -18.85 19.92 29.53
CA GLU A 581 -18.48 20.20 30.92
C GLU A 581 -17.95 21.63 31.05
N LEU A 582 -18.47 22.37 32.03
CA LEU A 582 -18.08 23.72 32.38
C LEU A 582 -17.41 23.73 33.77
N PRO A 583 -16.07 23.73 33.84
CA PRO A 583 -15.36 23.93 35.09
C PRO A 583 -15.28 25.42 35.43
N PHE A 584 -15.57 25.79 36.69
CA PHE A 584 -15.34 27.14 37.20
C PHE A 584 -14.92 27.13 38.67
N GLY A 585 -14.08 28.10 39.06
CA GLY A 585 -13.54 28.22 40.41
C GLY A 585 -14.29 29.24 41.26
N ILE A 586 -14.55 28.89 42.52
CA ILE A 586 -15.13 29.79 43.54
C ILE A 586 -14.00 30.35 44.39
N PRO A 587 -13.73 31.67 44.39
CA PRO A 587 -12.69 32.24 45.24
C PRO A 587 -12.97 31.99 46.71
N ALA A 588 -11.93 31.79 47.51
CA ALA A 588 -12.06 31.72 48.97
C ALA A 588 -12.68 33.00 49.58
N THR A 589 -12.55 34.13 48.88
CA THR A 589 -13.07 35.46 49.25
C THR A 589 -14.50 35.73 48.77
N PHE A 590 -15.19 34.73 48.21
CA PHE A 590 -16.58 34.89 47.75
C PHE A 590 -17.53 35.08 48.94
N VAL A 591 -18.29 36.17 48.95
CA VAL A 591 -19.05 36.66 50.12
C VAL A 591 -20.57 36.46 50.01
N GLU A 592 -21.10 36.11 48.85
CA GLU A 592 -22.53 35.87 48.66
C GLU A 592 -22.92 34.45 49.14
N ASP A 593 -24.12 34.32 49.70
CA ASP A 593 -24.67 33.04 50.19
C ASP A 593 -25.22 32.15 49.06
N SER A 594 -25.32 32.70 47.84
CA SER A 594 -25.71 31.97 46.64
C SER A 594 -24.93 32.42 45.42
N LEU A 595 -24.40 31.48 44.66
CA LEU A 595 -23.76 31.69 43.37
C LEU A 595 -24.79 31.53 42.25
N TRP A 596 -24.76 32.39 41.24
CA TRP A 596 -25.58 32.24 40.04
C TRP A 596 -24.75 32.28 38.76
N LEU A 597 -25.22 31.55 37.75
CA LEU A 597 -24.67 31.52 36.39
C LEU A 597 -25.84 31.62 35.40
N ARG A 598 -25.65 32.35 34.31
CA ARG A 598 -26.59 32.50 33.21
C ARG A 598 -25.91 32.10 31.92
N GLY A 599 -26.46 31.12 31.23
CA GLY A 599 -26.07 30.73 29.88
C GLY A 599 -27.06 31.27 28.86
N ARG A 600 -26.58 32.00 27.84
CA ARG A 600 -27.38 32.46 26.70
C ARG A 600 -26.84 31.84 25.42
N VAL A 601 -27.69 31.14 24.68
CA VAL A 601 -27.32 30.64 23.35
C VAL A 601 -27.36 31.81 22.37
N ALA A 602 -26.23 32.13 21.76
CA ALA A 602 -26.07 33.20 20.79
C ALA A 602 -25.79 32.61 19.40
N ASP A 603 -26.73 32.82 18.48
CA ASP A 603 -26.61 32.56 17.04
C ASP A 603 -27.59 33.52 16.30
N ILE A 604 -27.11 34.12 15.22
CA ILE A 604 -27.80 35.08 14.33
C ILE A 604 -28.90 34.45 13.47
N SER A 605 -28.95 33.12 13.37
CA SER A 605 -29.90 32.35 12.56
C SER A 605 -31.09 31.78 13.35
N LEU A 606 -31.08 31.91 14.68
CA LEU A 606 -32.12 31.37 15.55
C LEU A 606 -33.43 32.12 15.45
N GLU A 607 -34.53 31.38 15.55
CA GLU A 607 -35.87 31.96 15.67
C GLU A 607 -36.14 32.46 17.10
N ASN A 608 -35.50 31.84 18.12
CA ASN A 608 -35.61 32.21 19.53
C ASN A 608 -34.26 32.12 20.24
N THR A 609 -33.96 33.08 21.13
CA THR A 609 -32.82 33.02 22.05
C THR A 609 -33.19 32.19 23.28
N GLN A 610 -32.44 31.11 23.54
CA GLN A 610 -32.59 30.31 24.78
C GLN A 610 -31.68 30.89 25.88
N VAL A 611 -32.23 31.03 27.08
CA VAL A 611 -31.50 31.47 28.28
C VAL A 611 -31.78 30.48 29.40
N ILE A 612 -30.74 30.12 30.14
CA ILE A 612 -30.86 29.32 31.35
C ILE A 612 -30.18 30.00 32.51
N ASP A 613 -30.82 29.95 33.68
CA ASP A 613 -30.29 30.45 34.94
C ASP A 613 -30.04 29.28 35.89
N TRP A 614 -28.87 29.31 36.51
CA TRP A 614 -28.41 28.34 37.49
C TRP A 614 -28.14 29.06 38.80
N ARG A 615 -28.61 28.51 39.92
CA ARG A 615 -28.44 29.07 41.27
C ARG A 615 -28.00 27.98 42.24
N MET A 616 -27.01 28.28 43.07
CA MET A 616 -26.35 27.32 43.96
C MET A 616 -26.08 27.94 45.35
N PRO A 617 -26.41 27.27 46.47
CA PRO A 617 -26.08 27.76 47.81
C PRO A 617 -24.58 27.63 48.15
N VAL A 618 -24.02 28.61 48.88
CA VAL A 618 -22.60 28.67 49.32
C VAL A 618 -22.53 28.68 50.87
N LEU A 619 -21.69 27.84 51.48
CA LEU A 619 -21.58 27.72 52.95
C LEU A 619 -20.48 28.62 53.60
N GLY A 620 -20.69 29.04 54.86
CA GLY A 620 -19.71 29.61 55.82
C GLY A 620 -20.24 29.52 57.26
N SER A 621 -19.48 29.23 58.34
CA SER A 621 -18.26 29.91 58.83
C SER A 621 -17.57 29.15 60.01
N ASN A 622 -16.29 29.52 60.27
CA ASN A 622 -15.49 29.46 61.52
C ASN A 622 -15.04 28.10 62.12
N ALA A 623 -13.72 27.82 62.07
CA ALA A 623 -12.84 27.71 63.26
C ALA A 623 -11.37 27.40 62.88
N SER A 624 -10.48 28.09 63.58
CA SER A 624 -9.01 28.08 63.54
C SER A 624 -8.35 26.77 63.99
N THR A 625 -7.28 26.34 63.34
CA THR A 625 -6.12 25.71 63.99
C THR A 625 -4.86 25.92 63.14
N PRO A 626 -3.67 26.12 63.75
CA PRO A 626 -2.50 26.67 63.07
C PRO A 626 -1.85 25.64 62.14
N LEU A 627 -1.35 26.11 60.98
CA LEU A 627 -0.35 25.39 60.18
C LEU A 627 0.96 25.28 60.98
N LYS A 628 1.00 24.33 61.91
CA LYS A 628 2.24 23.68 62.31
C LYS A 628 2.73 22.86 61.12
N GLU A 629 3.98 23.11 60.74
CA GLU A 629 4.90 22.25 60.00
C GLU A 629 4.29 21.43 58.85
N SER A 630 4.76 21.72 57.64
CA SER A 630 4.67 20.81 56.51
C SER A 630 5.22 19.43 56.90
N LEU A 631 4.35 18.53 57.35
CA LEU A 631 4.58 17.10 57.26
C LEU A 631 4.72 16.82 55.77
N GLN A 632 5.97 16.68 55.30
CA GLN A 632 6.24 15.94 54.08
C GLN A 632 5.53 14.60 54.26
N LYS A 633 4.42 14.43 53.53
CA LYS A 633 3.74 13.15 53.46
C LYS A 633 4.78 12.15 52.98
N ASP A 634 4.91 11.03 53.69
CA ASP A 634 5.82 9.95 53.30
C ASP A 634 5.59 9.60 51.82
N TYR A 635 6.67 9.48 51.07
CA TYR A 635 6.61 9.26 49.62
C TYR A 635 7.66 8.26 49.14
N VAL A 636 7.27 7.50 48.11
CA VAL A 636 8.14 6.68 47.29
C VAL A 636 7.68 6.83 45.84
N THR A 637 8.61 7.10 44.93
CA THR A 637 8.36 7.17 43.49
C THR A 637 9.34 6.29 42.75
N ALA A 638 8.93 5.74 41.60
CA ALA A 638 9.76 4.89 40.77
C ALA A 638 9.46 5.15 39.28
N VAL A 639 10.51 5.18 38.46
CA VAL A 639 10.44 5.40 37.00
C VAL A 639 11.38 4.45 36.27
N TRP A 640 11.02 4.07 35.05
CA TRP A 640 11.88 3.28 34.17
C TRP A 640 13.02 4.13 33.61
N LEU A 641 14.25 3.63 33.67
CA LEU A 641 15.41 4.21 32.96
C LEU A 641 15.74 3.42 31.69
N HIS A 642 15.57 2.10 31.72
CA HIS A 642 15.78 1.26 30.54
C HIS A 642 14.85 0.03 30.57
N PRO A 643 14.17 -0.29 29.46
CA PRO A 643 13.96 0.64 28.35
C PRO A 643 13.09 1.83 28.84
N ASN A 644 13.38 3.04 28.38
CA ASN A 644 12.68 4.26 28.82
C ASN A 644 11.35 4.39 28.05
N PRO A 645 10.17 4.28 28.70
CA PRO A 645 8.86 4.35 28.03
C PRO A 645 8.59 5.69 27.34
N ASP A 646 9.21 6.78 27.81
CA ASP A 646 9.03 8.11 27.20
C ASP A 646 9.62 8.17 25.79
N HIS A 647 10.61 7.33 25.45
CA HIS A 647 11.15 7.24 24.10
C HIS A 647 10.19 6.57 23.11
N TYR A 648 9.12 5.92 23.61
CA TYR A 648 8.23 5.09 22.80
C TYR A 648 6.77 5.59 22.83
N GLU A 649 6.48 6.73 23.48
CA GLU A 649 5.17 7.41 23.48
C GLU A 649 3.97 6.48 23.78
N GLY A 650 4.14 5.49 24.67
CA GLY A 650 3.09 4.53 25.02
C GLY A 650 2.90 3.36 24.05
N ARG A 651 3.80 3.17 23.08
CA ARG A 651 3.83 1.99 22.18
C ARG A 651 4.57 0.81 22.82
N GLY A 652 4.23 -0.41 22.42
CA GLY A 652 5.01 -1.60 22.76
C GLY A 652 6.43 -1.53 22.18
N ILE A 653 7.42 -1.89 22.98
CA ILE A 653 8.85 -1.81 22.67
C ILE A 653 9.24 -3.08 21.90
N VAL A 654 9.56 -2.96 20.62
CA VAL A 654 9.99 -4.11 19.81
C VAL A 654 11.44 -4.43 20.09
N TRP A 655 11.74 -5.71 20.35
CA TRP A 655 13.07 -6.20 20.67
C TRP A 655 13.42 -7.38 19.78
N THR A 656 14.66 -7.46 19.29
CA THR A 656 15.09 -8.46 18.30
C THR A 656 16.04 -9.51 18.88
N GLU A 657 16.59 -9.24 20.06
CA GLU A 657 17.43 -10.17 20.82
C GLU A 657 16.57 -10.94 21.84
N ASN A 658 16.99 -12.14 22.23
CA ASN A 658 16.23 -12.93 23.22
C ASN A 658 16.42 -12.47 24.67
N GLU A 659 17.16 -11.38 24.90
CA GLU A 659 17.56 -10.90 26.21
C GLU A 659 17.51 -9.37 26.29
N ILE A 660 17.10 -8.82 27.43
CA ILE A 660 17.09 -7.38 27.70
C ILE A 660 17.53 -7.06 29.12
N TYR A 661 18.21 -5.94 29.30
CA TYR A 661 18.47 -5.35 30.63
C TYR A 661 17.36 -4.37 30.99
N VAL A 662 16.83 -4.48 32.21
CA VAL A 662 15.83 -3.55 32.74
C VAL A 662 16.43 -2.72 33.86
N GLN A 663 16.13 -1.43 33.87
CA GLN A 663 16.60 -0.46 34.86
C GLN A 663 15.45 0.41 35.38
N VAL A 664 15.34 0.51 36.70
CA VAL A 664 14.30 1.31 37.39
C VAL A 664 14.97 2.19 38.43
N LYS A 665 14.67 3.49 38.40
CA LYS A 665 15.10 4.45 39.41
C LYS A 665 13.99 4.69 40.41
N ALA A 666 14.27 4.54 41.70
CA ALA A 666 13.35 4.90 42.77
C ALA A 666 13.94 5.92 43.74
N VAL A 667 13.07 6.80 44.25
CA VAL A 667 13.39 7.85 45.23
C VAL A 667 12.35 7.85 46.34
N SER A 668 12.80 7.92 47.60
CA SER A 668 11.92 7.94 48.78
C SER A 668 12.52 8.78 49.91
N ASN A 669 11.66 9.31 50.79
CA ASN A 669 12.09 9.91 52.06
C ASN A 669 12.35 8.88 53.18
N LYS A 670 12.18 7.58 52.91
CA LYS A 670 12.61 6.45 53.76
C LYS A 670 13.63 5.59 53.03
N LEU A 671 14.33 4.70 53.75
CA LEU A 671 15.41 3.88 53.20
C LEU A 671 14.93 2.97 52.05
N LEU A 672 15.80 2.79 51.06
CA LEU A 672 15.63 1.89 49.91
C LEU A 672 16.82 0.94 49.79
N ASP A 673 16.52 -0.35 49.94
CA ASP A 673 17.44 -1.47 49.80
C ASP A 673 16.89 -2.53 48.81
N LYS A 674 17.73 -3.51 48.46
CA LYS A 674 17.43 -4.53 47.45
C LYS A 674 16.07 -5.24 47.65
N PRO A 675 15.63 -5.62 48.87
CA PRO A 675 14.33 -6.26 49.07
C PRO A 675 13.12 -5.37 48.77
N ASN A 676 13.30 -4.05 48.66
CA ASN A 676 12.22 -3.12 48.38
C ASN A 676 11.77 -3.13 46.91
N PHE A 677 12.49 -3.82 46.02
CA PHE A 677 12.20 -3.86 44.58
C PHE A 677 11.72 -5.25 44.16
N CYS A 678 10.64 -5.30 43.41
CA CYS A 678 10.11 -6.52 42.79
C CYS A 678 9.79 -6.25 41.32
N LEU A 679 10.46 -6.95 40.41
CA LEU A 679 10.10 -6.95 38.98
C LEU A 679 9.05 -8.04 38.73
N GLU A 680 7.95 -7.68 38.09
CA GLU A 680 6.94 -8.61 37.60
C GLU A 680 7.04 -8.75 36.09
N ILE A 681 7.01 -10.01 35.63
CA ILE A 681 6.96 -10.41 34.22
C ILE A 681 5.59 -11.06 34.01
N ASN A 682 4.76 -10.47 33.15
CA ASN A 682 3.40 -10.91 32.88
C ASN A 682 2.54 -11.09 34.14
N GLY A 683 2.74 -10.20 35.13
CA GLY A 683 2.01 -10.22 36.41
C GLY A 683 2.51 -11.26 37.42
N GLN A 684 3.59 -11.98 37.12
CA GLN A 684 4.24 -12.90 38.06
C GLN A 684 5.59 -12.34 38.53
N PRO A 685 5.96 -12.47 39.82
CA PRO A 685 7.26 -12.04 40.32
C PRO A 685 8.40 -12.76 39.57
N CYS A 686 9.39 -12.01 39.11
CA CYS A 686 10.57 -12.55 38.49
C CYS A 686 11.38 -13.34 39.53
N ALA A 687 11.52 -14.65 39.34
CA ALA A 687 12.30 -15.52 40.23
C ALA A 687 13.77 -15.06 40.25
N THR A 688 14.40 -15.06 41.43
CA THR A 688 15.84 -14.76 41.58
C THR A 688 16.58 -16.07 41.89
N GLY A 689 17.33 -16.60 40.91
CA GLY A 689 18.01 -17.90 40.98
C GLY A 689 19.42 -17.91 40.39
N ALA A 690 20.26 -18.82 40.87
CA ALA A 690 21.72 -18.73 40.85
C ALA A 690 22.41 -18.38 39.51
N LYS A 691 23.38 -17.44 39.62
CA LYS A 691 24.43 -17.02 38.67
C LYS A 691 24.04 -16.25 37.40
N MET A 692 22.77 -16.17 36.98
CA MET A 692 22.38 -15.44 35.75
C MET A 692 21.40 -14.27 35.95
N ASP A 693 20.89 -14.08 37.18
CA ASP A 693 20.03 -12.95 37.58
C ASP A 693 20.81 -11.93 38.43
N GLU A 694 21.85 -11.31 37.88
CA GLU A 694 22.61 -10.28 38.61
C GLU A 694 21.77 -9.03 38.83
N VAL A 695 21.02 -9.03 39.94
CA VAL A 695 20.32 -7.86 40.45
C VAL A 695 21.34 -6.95 41.12
N THR A 696 21.60 -5.80 40.49
CA THR A 696 22.47 -4.76 41.04
C THR A 696 21.63 -3.55 41.46
N ILE A 697 22.04 -2.93 42.58
CA ILE A 697 21.46 -1.68 43.06
C ILE A 697 22.56 -0.65 43.25
N LYS A 698 22.44 0.54 42.64
CA LYS A 698 23.43 1.63 42.71
C LYS A 698 22.76 2.93 43.14
N GLY A 699 23.50 3.82 43.81
CA GLY A 699 22.99 5.13 44.30
C GLY A 699 22.98 5.25 45.82
N THR A 700 22.35 6.32 46.33
CA THR A 700 22.30 6.63 47.77
C THR A 700 21.16 5.89 48.48
N ALA A 701 21.17 5.86 49.81
CA ALA A 701 20.17 5.14 50.62
C ALA A 701 18.71 5.59 50.40
N TYR A 702 18.49 6.76 49.80
CA TYR A 702 17.17 7.35 49.51
C TYR A 702 16.89 7.47 48.01
N SER A 703 17.84 7.11 47.15
CA SER A 703 17.74 7.21 45.69
C SER A 703 18.56 6.11 45.01
N ARG A 704 17.89 5.02 44.63
CA ARG A 704 18.52 3.80 44.12
C ARG A 704 18.10 3.49 42.68
N THR A 705 19.01 2.95 41.89
CA THR A 705 18.74 2.37 40.58
C THR A 705 18.85 0.86 40.68
N TYR A 706 17.76 0.15 40.41
CA TYR A 706 17.67 -1.30 40.29
C TYR A 706 17.97 -1.72 38.86
N THR A 707 18.80 -2.74 38.63
CA THR A 707 19.09 -3.30 37.30
C THR A 707 19.01 -4.82 37.34
N GLN A 708 18.34 -5.41 36.35
CA GLN A 708 18.22 -6.87 36.20
C GLN A 708 18.24 -7.25 34.71
N ARG A 709 18.88 -8.38 34.36
CA ARG A 709 18.81 -8.97 33.02
C ARG A 709 17.66 -9.98 32.98
N ILE A 710 16.89 -10.00 31.90
CA ILE A 710 15.79 -10.95 31.70
C ILE A 710 15.85 -11.57 30.30
N LYS A 711 15.40 -12.83 30.19
CA LYS A 711 15.15 -13.50 28.90
C LYS A 711 13.72 -13.24 28.46
N LEU A 712 13.55 -12.94 27.18
CA LEU A 712 12.25 -12.71 26.58
C LEU A 712 11.77 -13.99 25.92
N ALA A 713 10.49 -14.31 26.15
CA ALA A 713 9.78 -15.29 25.34
C ALA A 713 9.27 -14.58 24.07
N GLU A 714 9.27 -15.29 22.94
CA GLU A 714 8.77 -14.75 21.67
C GLU A 714 7.31 -14.28 21.84
N GLY A 715 7.02 -13.06 21.39
CA GLY A 715 5.76 -12.39 21.60
C GLY A 715 5.81 -11.29 22.67
N MET A 716 4.63 -10.92 23.18
CA MET A 716 4.48 -9.79 24.10
C MET A 716 4.77 -10.20 25.54
N THR A 717 5.68 -9.48 26.18
CA THR A 717 6.03 -9.56 27.59
C THR A 717 5.70 -8.22 28.25
N THR A 718 4.83 -8.23 29.27
CA THR A 718 4.54 -7.05 30.08
C THR A 718 5.47 -7.02 31.29
N LEU A 719 6.17 -5.92 31.50
CA LEU A 719 7.02 -5.71 32.67
C LEU A 719 6.43 -4.61 33.55
N ARG A 720 6.49 -4.83 34.86
CA ARG A 720 6.10 -3.85 35.88
C ARG A 720 7.09 -3.93 37.03
N SER A 721 7.54 -2.80 37.55
CA SER A 721 8.34 -2.78 38.77
C SER A 721 7.51 -2.25 39.94
N LYS A 722 7.56 -2.97 41.06
CA LYS A 722 6.94 -2.58 42.32
C LYS A 722 8.03 -2.20 43.31
N VAL A 723 7.88 -1.04 43.93
CA VAL A 723 8.78 -0.53 44.96
C VAL A 723 7.99 -0.30 46.24
N GLN A 724 8.39 -0.96 47.33
CA GLN A 724 7.69 -0.86 48.60
C GLN A 724 8.68 -0.74 49.76
N ASN A 725 8.52 0.31 50.57
CA ASN A 725 9.26 0.53 51.80
C ASN A 725 8.32 1.10 52.89
N GLU A 726 8.89 1.60 53.98
CA GLU A 726 8.13 2.19 55.09
C GLU A 726 7.34 3.45 54.70
N ALA A 727 7.74 4.15 53.62
CA ALA A 727 7.04 5.35 53.15
C ALA A 727 5.75 5.04 52.40
N GLY A 728 5.59 3.81 51.91
CA GLY A 728 4.44 3.38 51.12
C GLY A 728 4.82 2.41 50.00
N LYS A 729 3.89 2.23 49.06
CA LYS A 729 4.02 1.36 47.90
C LYS A 729 3.81 2.17 46.61
N MET A 730 4.69 1.97 45.64
CA MET A 730 4.59 2.52 44.28
C MET A 730 4.72 1.39 43.26
N GLU A 731 3.98 1.51 42.16
CA GLU A 731 4.14 0.63 40.99
C GLU A 731 4.42 1.50 39.77
N THR A 732 5.42 1.13 38.96
CA THR A 732 5.64 1.81 37.68
C THR A 732 4.48 1.52 36.73
N ASP A 733 4.29 2.40 35.74
CA ASP A 733 3.47 2.05 34.59
C ASP A 733 4.02 0.79 33.91
N PRO A 734 3.14 -0.11 33.40
CA PRO A 734 3.59 -1.32 32.73
C PRO A 734 4.22 -0.96 31.39
N ILE A 735 5.36 -1.55 31.08
CA ILE A 735 5.95 -1.50 29.74
C ILE A 735 5.68 -2.83 29.02
N GLN A 736 5.32 -2.76 27.75
CA GLN A 736 5.14 -3.95 26.91
C GLN A 736 6.35 -4.09 26.01
N ILE A 737 7.02 -5.23 26.07
CA ILE A 737 8.12 -5.59 25.17
C ILE A 737 7.62 -6.67 24.23
N ILE A 738 7.78 -6.49 22.93
CA ILE A 738 7.45 -7.48 21.91
C ILE A 738 8.77 -8.04 21.40
N TYR A 739 9.14 -9.24 21.86
CA TYR A 739 10.29 -9.94 21.31
C TYR A 739 9.87 -10.64 20.01
N SER A 740 10.46 -10.21 18.90
CA SER A 740 10.21 -10.77 17.57
C SER A 740 11.56 -10.97 16.86
N PRO A 741 12.14 -12.18 16.88
CA PRO A 741 13.41 -12.44 16.21
C PRO A 741 13.30 -12.19 14.70
N ARG A 742 14.37 -11.63 14.09
CA ARG A 742 14.41 -11.37 12.65
C ARG A 742 14.49 -12.71 11.90
N LYS A 743 13.54 -12.94 11.00
CA LYS A 743 13.55 -14.11 10.10
C LYS A 743 14.51 -13.86 8.93
N PRO A 744 15.15 -14.91 8.37
CA PRO A 744 16.02 -14.76 7.21
C PRO A 744 15.22 -14.36 5.96
N ASN A 745 15.86 -13.67 5.02
CA ASN A 745 15.35 -13.52 3.66
C ASN A 745 15.75 -14.72 2.80
N LEU A 746 14.94 -15.02 1.78
CA LEU A 746 15.27 -15.96 0.71
C LEU A 746 15.54 -15.20 -0.59
N HIS A 747 16.69 -15.42 -1.19
CA HIS A 747 17.03 -14.95 -2.54
C HIS A 747 17.05 -16.14 -3.49
N LEU A 748 15.95 -16.34 -4.21
CA LEU A 748 15.74 -17.43 -5.16
C LEU A 748 16.12 -16.99 -6.58
N VAL A 749 17.02 -17.72 -7.22
CA VAL A 749 17.26 -17.66 -8.66
C VAL A 749 16.75 -18.96 -9.28
N SER A 750 15.70 -18.90 -10.09
CA SER A 750 15.08 -20.06 -10.72
C SER A 750 15.29 -20.02 -12.24
N ILE A 751 16.03 -20.99 -12.77
CA ILE A 751 16.52 -21.02 -14.15
C ILE A 751 15.96 -22.24 -14.85
N GLY A 752 15.23 -22.05 -15.94
CA GLY A 752 14.71 -23.12 -16.80
C GLY A 752 15.12 -22.88 -18.24
N VAL A 753 16.16 -23.58 -18.71
CA VAL A 753 16.77 -23.33 -20.02
C VAL A 753 15.98 -24.06 -21.11
N PRO A 754 15.31 -23.36 -22.05
CA PRO A 754 14.63 -24.02 -23.17
C PRO A 754 15.64 -24.78 -24.05
N ALA A 755 15.33 -26.03 -24.39
CA ALA A 755 16.14 -26.85 -25.29
C ALA A 755 15.24 -27.58 -26.30
N VAL A 756 15.79 -28.03 -27.42
CA VAL A 756 15.01 -28.71 -28.49
C VAL A 756 14.45 -30.06 -28.04
N ASP A 757 15.18 -30.74 -27.16
CA ASP A 757 14.93 -32.10 -26.68
C ASP A 757 14.49 -32.18 -25.21
N LEU A 758 14.36 -31.04 -24.51
CA LEU A 758 13.74 -30.94 -23.19
C LEU A 758 12.51 -30.02 -23.26
N LYS A 759 11.33 -30.57 -22.99
CA LYS A 759 10.07 -29.83 -23.13
C LYS A 759 9.74 -28.97 -21.92
N TYR A 760 10.11 -29.37 -20.70
CA TYR A 760 9.51 -28.81 -19.49
C TYR A 760 10.42 -27.96 -18.60
N THR A 761 11.67 -27.71 -18.99
CA THR A 761 12.65 -26.95 -18.18
C THR A 761 12.15 -25.57 -17.73
N HIS A 762 11.55 -24.81 -18.65
CA HIS A 762 10.95 -23.50 -18.39
C HIS A 762 9.79 -23.58 -17.38
N ARG A 763 9.04 -24.68 -17.42
CA ARG A 763 7.91 -24.93 -16.54
C ARG A 763 8.37 -25.39 -15.16
N ASP A 764 9.38 -26.26 -15.08
CA ASP A 764 9.99 -26.68 -13.82
C ASP A 764 10.40 -25.47 -12.98
N ALA A 765 11.15 -24.56 -13.61
CA ALA A 765 11.65 -23.35 -12.95
C ALA A 765 10.52 -22.41 -12.52
N ARG A 766 9.47 -22.25 -13.34
CA ARG A 766 8.30 -21.43 -13.02
C ARG A 766 7.49 -22.03 -11.87
N ASP A 767 7.15 -23.31 -11.97
CA ASP A 767 6.26 -23.99 -11.03
C ASP A 767 6.93 -24.11 -9.65
N PHE A 768 8.26 -24.33 -9.61
CA PHE A 768 9.04 -24.26 -8.37
C PHE A 768 9.07 -22.85 -7.76
N ALA A 769 9.37 -21.82 -8.56
CA ALA A 769 9.39 -20.43 -8.09
C ALA A 769 8.02 -19.99 -7.53
N GLN A 770 6.94 -20.36 -8.21
CA GLN A 770 5.57 -20.08 -7.76
C GLN A 770 5.24 -20.81 -6.46
N THR A 771 5.72 -22.04 -6.28
CA THR A 771 5.50 -22.81 -5.05
C THR A 771 6.18 -22.15 -3.86
N MET A 772 7.42 -21.67 -4.03
CA MET A 772 8.12 -20.91 -2.99
C MET A 772 7.40 -19.60 -2.65
N LEU A 773 6.90 -18.86 -3.65
CA LEU A 773 6.16 -17.60 -3.45
C LEU A 773 4.80 -17.80 -2.77
N ARG A 774 4.00 -18.76 -3.23
CA ARG A 774 2.66 -19.05 -2.69
C ARG A 774 2.71 -19.49 -1.23
N ALA A 775 3.80 -20.14 -0.83
CA ALA A 775 3.96 -20.55 0.54
C ALA A 775 4.30 -19.39 1.48
N ASN A 776 4.83 -18.27 0.98
CA ASN A 776 5.28 -17.14 1.82
C ASN A 776 4.15 -16.56 2.69
N GLY A 777 4.46 -16.25 3.95
CA GLY A 777 3.57 -15.52 4.87
C GLY A 777 2.43 -16.34 5.49
N GLN A 778 1.60 -17.03 4.69
CA GLN A 778 0.42 -17.77 5.19
C GLN A 778 0.69 -19.25 5.49
N LEU A 779 1.55 -19.92 4.71
CA LEU A 779 1.84 -21.35 4.82
C LEU A 779 3.30 -21.63 5.23
N ASN A 780 4.19 -20.66 5.09
CA ASN A 780 5.61 -20.76 5.40
C ASN A 780 6.06 -19.55 6.21
N GLN A 781 6.34 -19.80 7.48
CA GLN A 781 6.85 -18.84 8.45
C GLN A 781 8.38 -18.75 8.47
N GLN A 782 9.09 -19.45 7.59
CA GLN A 782 10.55 -19.52 7.61
C GLN A 782 11.22 -18.21 7.22
N PHE A 783 10.69 -17.51 6.21
CA PHE A 783 11.34 -16.34 5.63
C PHE A 783 10.59 -15.04 5.95
N GLN A 784 11.33 -13.95 6.14
CA GLN A 784 10.76 -12.59 6.26
C GLN A 784 10.29 -12.08 4.90
N SER A 785 11.08 -12.34 3.86
CA SER A 785 10.79 -11.95 2.47
C SER A 785 11.43 -12.96 1.53
N ILE A 786 10.78 -13.18 0.38
CA ILE A 786 11.28 -14.05 -0.69
C ILE A 786 11.43 -13.21 -1.95
N PHE A 787 12.67 -13.06 -2.40
CA PHE A 787 13.04 -12.40 -3.66
C PHE A 787 13.26 -13.46 -4.72
N VAL A 788 12.66 -13.28 -5.91
CA VAL A 788 12.71 -14.28 -6.97
C VAL A 788 13.17 -13.65 -8.27
N ASP A 789 14.28 -14.13 -8.80
CA ASP A 789 14.72 -13.91 -10.18
C ASP A 789 14.40 -15.18 -10.99
N THR A 790 13.52 -15.09 -12.00
CA THR A 790 13.12 -16.25 -12.83
C THR A 790 13.58 -16.07 -14.28
N LEU A 791 14.39 -17.00 -14.79
CA LEU A 791 14.92 -17.02 -16.15
C LEU A 791 14.36 -18.22 -16.91
N ILE A 792 13.43 -18.00 -17.83
CA ILE A 792 12.71 -19.08 -18.55
C ILE A 792 12.58 -18.87 -20.05
N GLN A 793 12.98 -17.70 -20.56
CA GLN A 793 12.97 -17.40 -21.99
C GLN A 793 14.36 -17.62 -22.58
N GLU A 794 14.43 -18.03 -23.84
CA GLU A 794 15.67 -18.28 -24.59
C GLU A 794 16.64 -17.08 -24.44
N LYS A 795 16.18 -15.86 -24.71
CA LYS A 795 17.01 -14.64 -24.55
C LYS A 795 17.54 -14.39 -23.14
N THR A 796 16.80 -14.82 -22.11
CA THR A 796 17.16 -14.59 -20.69
C THR A 796 17.99 -15.73 -20.09
N THR A 797 18.05 -16.86 -20.79
CA THR A 797 18.75 -18.09 -20.36
C THR A 797 20.03 -18.33 -21.16
N ALA A 798 20.46 -17.34 -21.94
CA ALA A 798 21.79 -17.33 -22.54
C ALA A 798 22.86 -17.19 -21.46
N LYS A 799 24.06 -17.74 -21.69
CA LYS A 799 25.15 -17.78 -20.70
C LYS A 799 25.38 -16.42 -20.05
N THR A 800 25.44 -15.36 -20.86
CA THR A 800 25.73 -14.00 -20.37
C THR A 800 24.68 -13.46 -19.42
N GLU A 801 23.40 -13.77 -19.64
CA GLU A 801 22.29 -13.27 -18.82
C GLU A 801 22.13 -14.07 -17.52
N ILE A 802 22.38 -15.39 -17.57
CA ILE A 802 22.46 -16.22 -16.37
C ILE A 802 23.59 -15.72 -15.47
N LEU A 803 24.79 -15.50 -16.03
CA LEU A 803 25.91 -14.96 -15.26
C LEU A 803 25.57 -13.61 -14.67
N LYS A 804 25.02 -12.64 -15.43
CA LYS A 804 24.61 -11.34 -14.88
C LYS A 804 23.67 -11.47 -13.69
N THR A 805 22.71 -12.40 -13.75
CA THR A 805 21.74 -12.64 -12.67
C THR A 805 22.41 -13.21 -11.42
N LEU A 806 23.27 -14.22 -11.57
CA LEU A 806 24.08 -14.74 -10.44
C LEU A 806 25.02 -13.66 -9.89
N ARG A 807 25.56 -12.82 -10.78
CA ARG A 807 26.43 -11.69 -10.43
C ARG A 807 25.74 -10.64 -9.58
N ARG A 808 24.45 -10.40 -9.84
CA ARG A 808 23.58 -9.52 -9.06
C ARG A 808 23.54 -9.87 -7.57
N LEU A 809 23.66 -11.15 -7.21
CA LEU A 809 23.64 -11.57 -5.80
C LEU A 809 24.84 -11.03 -5.01
N GLN A 810 26.02 -10.90 -5.62
CA GLN A 810 27.17 -10.27 -4.95
C GLN A 810 26.94 -8.79 -4.68
N TYR A 811 26.32 -8.08 -5.62
CA TYR A 811 25.93 -6.68 -5.41
C TYR A 811 24.93 -6.57 -4.26
N ARG A 812 23.88 -7.41 -4.26
CA ARG A 812 22.93 -7.47 -3.13
C ARG A 812 23.60 -7.73 -1.77
N PHE A 813 24.67 -8.52 -1.74
CA PHE A 813 25.46 -8.74 -0.52
C PHE A 813 26.31 -7.52 -0.14
N ALA A 814 27.00 -6.90 -1.10
CA ALA A 814 27.79 -5.69 -0.88
C ALA A 814 26.94 -4.54 -0.32
N ASP A 815 25.69 -4.43 -0.79
CA ASP A 815 24.72 -3.41 -0.38
C ASP A 815 23.91 -3.81 0.86
N ARG A 816 24.36 -4.85 1.60
CA ARG A 816 23.74 -5.34 2.85
C ARG A 816 22.29 -5.83 2.73
N GLN A 817 21.81 -6.12 1.52
CA GLN A 817 20.49 -6.72 1.30
C GLN A 817 20.48 -8.21 1.61
N ILE A 818 21.60 -8.90 1.35
CA ILE A 818 21.85 -10.27 1.78
C ILE A 818 22.63 -10.21 3.09
N GLY A 819 21.99 -10.63 4.18
CA GLY A 819 22.60 -10.76 5.49
C GLY A 819 23.18 -12.16 5.75
N PRO A 820 24.02 -12.32 6.80
CA PRO A 820 24.60 -13.62 7.17
C PRO A 820 23.61 -14.73 7.52
N GLN A 821 22.37 -14.37 7.88
CA GLN A 821 21.32 -15.34 8.22
C GLN A 821 20.49 -15.78 7.00
N ASP A 822 20.59 -15.04 5.89
CA ASP A 822 19.78 -15.24 4.70
C ASP A 822 20.16 -16.52 3.95
N LEU A 823 19.27 -16.93 3.03
CA LEU A 823 19.45 -18.08 2.17
C LEU A 823 19.46 -17.64 0.71
N ILE A 824 20.52 -17.99 -0.02
CA ILE A 824 20.51 -18.01 -1.48
C ILE A 824 20.06 -19.41 -1.92
N LEU A 825 19.04 -19.48 -2.76
CA LEU A 825 18.60 -20.72 -3.38
C LEU A 825 18.71 -20.58 -4.89
N VAL A 826 19.44 -21.48 -5.54
CA VAL A 826 19.54 -21.52 -7.00
C VAL A 826 18.93 -22.83 -7.49
N PHE A 827 17.82 -22.71 -8.23
CA PHE A 827 17.17 -23.82 -8.91
C PHE A 827 17.53 -23.78 -10.40
N ILE A 828 17.98 -24.89 -10.97
CA ILE A 828 18.39 -24.99 -12.37
C ILE A 828 17.74 -26.22 -12.99
N SER A 829 16.91 -26.04 -14.01
CA SER A 829 16.45 -27.10 -14.92
C SER A 829 17.06 -26.87 -16.31
N SER A 830 17.96 -27.76 -16.74
CA SER A 830 18.72 -27.65 -17.99
C SER A 830 19.40 -28.97 -18.37
N HIS A 831 20.14 -28.95 -19.47
CA HIS A 831 21.10 -29.98 -19.86
C HIS A 831 22.40 -29.89 -19.06
N GLY A 832 22.88 -31.03 -18.56
CA GLY A 832 24.18 -31.16 -17.90
C GLY A 832 25.23 -31.76 -18.82
N ILE A 833 26.43 -31.18 -18.87
CA ILE A 833 27.54 -31.60 -19.73
C ILE A 833 28.76 -31.90 -18.88
N ASN A 834 29.39 -33.06 -19.07
CA ASN A 834 30.64 -33.42 -18.38
C ASN A 834 31.80 -33.40 -19.38
N THR A 835 32.85 -32.66 -19.03
CA THR A 835 34.11 -32.71 -19.80
C THR A 835 34.86 -34.01 -19.51
N PRO A 836 35.76 -34.46 -20.41
CA PRO A 836 36.64 -35.61 -20.14
C PRO A 836 37.48 -35.47 -18.86
N GLN A 837 37.73 -34.24 -18.39
CA GLN A 837 38.45 -33.93 -17.16
C GLN A 837 37.55 -33.95 -15.91
N GLY A 838 36.27 -34.34 -16.03
CA GLY A 838 35.32 -34.40 -14.92
C GLY A 838 34.82 -33.03 -14.44
N VAL A 839 34.86 -31.99 -15.28
CA VAL A 839 34.24 -30.68 -14.98
C VAL A 839 32.77 -30.72 -15.42
N PHE A 840 31.86 -30.37 -14.51
CA PHE A 840 30.43 -30.26 -14.77
C PHE A 840 30.04 -28.89 -15.29
N HIS A 841 29.31 -28.87 -16.40
CA HIS A 841 28.79 -27.68 -17.05
C HIS A 841 27.27 -27.71 -17.16
N ILE A 842 26.65 -26.54 -17.10
CA ILE A 842 25.22 -26.32 -17.39
C ILE A 842 25.09 -25.71 -18.78
N ALA A 843 24.35 -26.35 -19.67
CA ALA A 843 24.03 -25.78 -20.97
C ALA A 843 23.17 -24.52 -20.80
N ALA A 844 23.49 -23.47 -21.54
CA ALA A 844 22.65 -22.30 -21.68
C ALA A 844 21.79 -22.41 -22.96
N SER A 845 20.87 -21.48 -23.17
CA SER A 845 20.01 -21.50 -24.37
C SER A 845 20.78 -21.24 -25.67
N ASP A 846 21.94 -20.60 -25.56
CA ASP A 846 22.89 -20.34 -26.65
C ASP A 846 23.93 -21.46 -26.82
N TYR A 847 23.72 -22.63 -26.19
CA TYR A 847 24.66 -23.75 -26.23
C TYR A 847 25.03 -24.21 -27.64
N ASP A 848 26.33 -24.24 -27.92
CA ASP A 848 26.93 -24.77 -29.14
C ASP A 848 28.15 -25.64 -28.78
N GLY A 849 28.10 -26.93 -29.13
CA GLY A 849 29.03 -27.97 -28.67
C GLY A 849 30.52 -27.66 -28.90
N PRO A 850 30.95 -27.18 -30.09
CA PRO A 850 32.33 -26.77 -30.34
C PRO A 850 32.80 -25.57 -29.49
N PHE A 851 31.86 -24.76 -28.99
CA PHE A 851 32.09 -23.57 -28.16
C PHE A 851 31.58 -23.78 -26.74
N LEU A 852 31.85 -24.95 -26.17
CA LEU A 852 31.40 -25.34 -24.82
C LEU A 852 31.70 -24.25 -23.78
N GLN A 853 32.90 -23.65 -23.81
CA GLN A 853 33.28 -22.65 -22.81
C GLN A 853 32.53 -21.32 -22.96
N GLU A 854 32.16 -20.95 -24.19
CA GLU A 854 31.48 -19.69 -24.49
C GLU A 854 29.96 -19.79 -24.33
N THR A 855 29.41 -21.01 -24.35
CA THR A 855 27.97 -21.25 -24.46
C THR A 855 27.40 -22.18 -23.38
N SER A 856 28.22 -22.54 -22.38
CA SER A 856 27.80 -23.25 -21.16
C SER A 856 28.45 -22.64 -19.93
N LEU A 857 27.92 -22.95 -18.74
CA LEU A 857 28.45 -22.47 -17.47
C LEU A 857 29.26 -23.55 -16.77
N ASP A 858 30.55 -23.30 -16.50
CA ASP A 858 31.36 -24.11 -15.58
C ASP A 858 30.79 -23.96 -14.16
N PHE A 859 30.22 -25.03 -13.62
CA PHE A 859 29.48 -24.98 -12.37
C PHE A 859 30.36 -24.57 -11.18
N GLU A 860 31.60 -25.04 -11.15
CA GLU A 860 32.52 -24.71 -10.06
C GLU A 860 33.05 -23.28 -10.21
N LYS A 861 33.62 -22.95 -11.37
CA LYS A 861 34.34 -21.68 -11.56
C LYS A 861 33.43 -20.49 -11.71
N GLU A 862 32.32 -20.64 -12.44
CA GLU A 862 31.48 -19.52 -12.83
C GLU A 862 30.27 -19.34 -11.91
N ILE A 863 29.88 -20.38 -11.16
CA ILE A 863 28.74 -20.32 -10.22
C ILE A 863 29.21 -20.40 -8.78
N ILE A 864 29.81 -21.52 -8.35
CA ILE A 864 30.16 -21.75 -6.94
C ILE A 864 31.23 -20.76 -6.45
N ASN A 865 32.34 -20.63 -7.15
CA ASN A 865 33.42 -19.70 -6.75
C ASN A 865 32.92 -18.26 -6.69
N TYR A 866 32.02 -17.89 -7.60
CA TYR A 866 31.43 -16.56 -7.57
C TYR A 866 30.53 -16.38 -6.33
N LEU A 867 29.67 -17.33 -6.00
CA LEU A 867 28.76 -17.21 -4.86
C LEU A 867 29.45 -17.45 -3.49
N SER A 868 30.66 -18.02 -3.48
CA SER A 868 31.44 -18.26 -2.26
C SER A 868 31.80 -16.99 -1.49
N SER A 869 31.91 -15.84 -2.18
CA SER A 869 32.24 -14.54 -1.57
C SER A 869 31.10 -13.93 -0.74
N ILE A 870 29.87 -14.42 -0.92
CA ILE A 870 28.70 -13.93 -0.20
C ILE A 870 28.62 -14.65 1.14
N ASN A 871 28.73 -13.95 2.26
CA ASN A 871 28.64 -14.58 3.58
C ASN A 871 27.18 -14.85 3.96
N CYS A 872 26.58 -15.94 3.48
CA CYS A 872 25.28 -16.48 3.88
C CYS A 872 25.18 -17.97 3.56
N ARG A 873 24.02 -18.61 3.80
CA ARG A 873 23.78 -20.01 3.40
C ARG A 873 23.40 -20.08 1.92
N LYS A 874 23.85 -21.13 1.21
CA LYS A 874 23.49 -21.40 -0.19
C LYS A 874 22.95 -22.81 -0.35
N LEU A 875 21.87 -22.93 -1.12
CA LEU A 875 21.32 -24.20 -1.56
C LEU A 875 21.21 -24.22 -3.09
N PHE A 876 21.78 -25.25 -3.70
CA PHE A 876 21.61 -25.50 -5.14
C PHE A 876 20.69 -26.70 -5.32
N LEU A 877 19.68 -26.54 -6.19
CA LEU A 877 18.79 -27.61 -6.63
C LEU A 877 18.96 -27.73 -8.14
N ILE A 878 19.54 -28.84 -8.60
CA ILE A 878 19.92 -29.03 -9.99
C ILE A 878 19.09 -30.17 -10.59
N ASP A 879 18.10 -29.81 -11.39
CA ASP A 879 17.36 -30.70 -12.27
C ASP A 879 18.03 -30.77 -13.65
N ALA A 880 19.26 -31.27 -13.68
CA ALA A 880 20.04 -31.41 -14.89
C ALA A 880 20.81 -32.73 -14.88
N CYS A 881 20.68 -33.49 -15.96
CA CYS A 881 21.42 -34.73 -16.20
C CYS A 881 21.89 -34.79 -17.65
N HIS A 882 22.67 -35.84 -17.96
CA HIS A 882 23.37 -36.03 -19.22
C HIS A 882 22.47 -35.90 -20.48
N SER A 883 22.67 -34.85 -21.30
CA SER A 883 22.16 -34.77 -22.67
C SER A 883 22.95 -35.71 -23.57
N GLY A 884 22.28 -36.57 -24.33
CA GLY A 884 22.91 -37.53 -25.23
C GLY A 884 23.56 -36.91 -26.48
N ALA A 885 24.58 -36.06 -26.34
CA ALA A 885 25.36 -35.55 -27.47
C ALA A 885 26.88 -35.66 -27.22
N GLY A 886 27.49 -36.72 -27.78
CA GLY A 886 28.94 -36.82 -28.00
C GLY A 886 29.75 -37.43 -26.84
N SER A 887 30.21 -38.67 -27.05
CA SER A 887 31.38 -39.31 -26.42
C SER A 887 31.88 -38.71 -25.09
N SER A 888 31.39 -39.19 -23.95
CA SER A 888 32.13 -39.04 -22.69
C SER A 888 32.11 -40.37 -21.92
N ASP A 889 33.31 -40.81 -21.51
CA ASP A 889 33.55 -42.09 -20.86
C ASP A 889 32.83 -42.18 -19.51
N TYR A 890 32.42 -43.39 -19.12
CA TYR A 890 31.95 -43.72 -17.77
C TYR A 890 32.91 -43.20 -16.67
N ALA A 891 34.21 -43.13 -16.98
CA ALA A 891 35.23 -42.57 -16.10
C ALA A 891 35.06 -41.07 -15.85
N SER A 892 34.71 -40.28 -16.87
CA SER A 892 34.55 -38.82 -16.71
C SER A 892 33.32 -38.44 -15.89
N SER A 893 32.24 -39.24 -15.94
CA SER A 893 31.06 -39.00 -15.12
C SER A 893 31.31 -39.34 -13.66
N GLN A 894 32.00 -40.46 -13.36
CA GLN A 894 32.43 -40.77 -11.99
C GLN A 894 33.32 -39.66 -11.40
N LEU A 895 34.31 -39.19 -12.15
CA LEU A 895 35.19 -38.09 -11.73
C LEU A 895 34.42 -36.78 -11.43
N SER A 896 33.41 -36.45 -12.24
CA SER A 896 32.53 -35.30 -12.01
C SER A 896 31.72 -35.46 -10.72
N GLY A 897 31.13 -36.63 -10.48
CA GLY A 897 30.40 -36.92 -9.24
C GLY A 897 31.28 -36.83 -7.98
N GLU A 898 32.50 -37.36 -8.03
CA GLU A 898 33.48 -37.26 -6.93
C GLU A 898 33.88 -35.80 -6.66
N ARG A 899 34.11 -35.02 -7.72
CA ARG A 899 34.46 -33.60 -7.62
C ARG A 899 33.33 -32.77 -7.00
N MET A 900 32.07 -33.03 -7.37
CA MET A 900 30.90 -32.36 -6.79
C MET A 900 30.73 -32.67 -5.29
N ASN A 901 30.99 -33.92 -4.89
CA ASN A 901 31.01 -34.31 -3.47
C ASN A 901 32.12 -33.58 -2.68
N GLN A 902 33.32 -33.46 -3.27
CA GLN A 902 34.43 -32.71 -2.66
C GLN A 902 34.14 -31.22 -2.55
N LEU A 903 33.52 -30.62 -3.57
CA LEU A 903 33.20 -29.20 -3.60
C LEU A 903 32.19 -28.80 -2.53
N ALA A 904 31.08 -29.54 -2.42
CA ALA A 904 30.07 -29.26 -1.41
C ALA A 904 30.55 -29.64 0.01
N GLY A 905 31.41 -30.65 0.17
CA GLY A 905 32.02 -30.99 1.45
C GLY A 905 33.12 -30.01 1.93
N GLY A 906 33.69 -29.21 1.03
CA GLY A 906 34.81 -28.30 1.31
C GLY A 906 34.44 -26.84 1.56
N GLN A 907 33.19 -26.42 1.29
CA GLN A 907 32.75 -25.02 1.43
C GLN A 907 31.71 -24.83 2.54
N LYS A 908 32.04 -23.98 3.51
CA LYS A 908 31.14 -23.64 4.62
C LYS A 908 29.87 -22.94 4.12
N GLY A 909 28.71 -23.45 4.53
CA GLY A 909 27.39 -22.89 4.21
C GLY A 909 26.88 -23.24 2.82
N LEU A 910 27.49 -24.19 2.10
CA LEU A 910 27.04 -24.69 0.80
C LEU A 910 26.31 -26.03 0.97
N SER A 911 25.09 -26.14 0.43
CA SER A 911 24.37 -27.40 0.25
C SER A 911 23.95 -27.56 -1.20
N LEU A 912 23.91 -28.80 -1.68
CA LEU A 912 23.60 -29.14 -3.06
C LEU A 912 22.68 -30.37 -3.10
N MET A 913 21.64 -30.30 -3.92
CA MET A 913 20.81 -31.45 -4.29
C MET A 913 20.74 -31.55 -5.81
N MET A 914 21.00 -32.75 -6.33
CA MET A 914 20.97 -33.06 -7.77
C MET A 914 19.88 -34.08 -8.06
N SER A 915 19.27 -34.00 -9.24
CA SER A 915 18.16 -34.86 -9.64
C SER A 915 18.55 -36.30 -9.97
N CYS A 916 19.82 -36.57 -10.24
CA CYS A 916 20.35 -37.90 -10.56
C CYS A 916 21.81 -38.07 -10.08
N ARG A 917 22.29 -39.32 -10.02
CA ARG A 917 23.72 -39.64 -9.83
C ARG A 917 24.49 -39.51 -11.16
N ALA A 918 25.82 -39.54 -11.06
CA ALA A 918 26.73 -39.33 -12.19
C ALA A 918 26.44 -40.16 -13.46
N ASN A 919 25.85 -41.36 -13.33
CA ASN A 919 25.60 -42.30 -14.42
C ASN A 919 24.10 -42.49 -14.76
N GLU A 920 23.26 -41.53 -14.40
CA GLU A 920 21.80 -41.62 -14.47
C GLU A 920 21.19 -40.50 -15.35
N PHE A 921 19.96 -40.71 -15.82
CA PHE A 921 19.23 -39.73 -16.63
C PHE A 921 18.14 -39.05 -15.81
N SER A 922 17.85 -37.79 -16.17
CA SER A 922 16.63 -37.11 -15.74
C SER A 922 15.52 -37.36 -16.73
N TYR A 923 14.34 -37.69 -16.22
CA TYR A 923 13.16 -38.00 -17.03
C TYR A 923 12.10 -36.91 -16.91
N GLU A 924 11.49 -36.56 -18.04
CA GLU A 924 10.30 -35.73 -18.12
C GLU A 924 9.12 -36.53 -18.74
N ASP A 925 7.89 -36.10 -18.43
CA ASP A 925 6.66 -36.76 -18.90
C ASP A 925 5.55 -35.74 -19.20
N ASP A 926 4.81 -35.98 -20.29
CA ASP A 926 3.75 -35.09 -20.75
C ASP A 926 2.53 -35.02 -19.79
N GLN A 927 2.36 -36.00 -18.88
CA GLN A 927 1.30 -35.93 -17.87
C GLN A 927 1.70 -35.13 -16.64
N TRP A 928 2.97 -35.21 -16.23
CA TRP A 928 3.50 -34.37 -15.15
C TRP A 928 3.70 -32.94 -15.63
N GLN A 929 4.03 -32.78 -16.91
CA GLN A 929 4.44 -31.53 -17.54
C GLN A 929 5.62 -30.86 -16.81
N ASN A 930 6.47 -31.68 -16.21
CA ASN A 930 7.64 -31.34 -15.41
C ASN A 930 8.65 -32.50 -15.47
N GLY A 931 9.90 -32.24 -15.08
CA GLY A 931 10.87 -33.26 -14.74
C GLY A 931 10.41 -34.09 -13.51
N ALA A 932 10.79 -35.36 -13.45
CA ALA A 932 10.40 -36.27 -12.35
C ALA A 932 10.85 -35.74 -10.97
N PHE A 933 12.04 -35.14 -10.92
CA PHE A 933 12.59 -34.52 -9.71
C PHE A 933 11.80 -33.30 -9.27
N THR A 934 11.56 -32.36 -10.20
CA THR A 934 10.72 -31.19 -9.92
C THR A 934 9.31 -31.59 -9.51
N GLN A 935 8.68 -32.54 -10.21
CA GLN A 935 7.35 -33.03 -9.89
C GLN A 935 7.26 -33.64 -8.48
N ALA A 936 8.21 -34.49 -8.10
CA ALA A 936 8.27 -35.07 -6.76
C ALA A 936 8.44 -34.00 -5.68
N MET A 937 9.27 -32.97 -5.94
CA MET A 937 9.48 -31.87 -5.01
C MET A 937 8.23 -31.03 -4.79
N LEU A 938 7.54 -30.66 -5.88
CA LEU A 938 6.28 -29.92 -5.82
C LEU A 938 5.21 -30.71 -5.05
N HIS A 939 5.11 -32.01 -5.31
CA HIS A 939 4.18 -32.92 -4.62
C HIS A 939 4.53 -33.03 -3.13
N THR A 940 5.79 -33.24 -2.77
CA THR A 940 6.23 -33.31 -1.36
C THR A 940 5.90 -32.00 -0.62
N ILE A 941 6.15 -30.84 -1.21
CA ILE A 941 5.81 -29.54 -0.61
C ILE A 941 4.29 -29.39 -0.44
N GLU A 942 3.49 -29.80 -1.42
CA GLU A 942 2.02 -29.79 -1.32
C GLU A 942 1.52 -30.70 -0.19
N GLN A 943 2.11 -31.89 -0.03
CA GLN A 943 1.77 -32.81 1.05
C GLN A 943 2.18 -32.27 2.42
N PHE A 944 3.36 -31.67 2.52
CA PHE A 944 3.82 -31.02 3.74
C PHE A 944 2.88 -29.89 4.16
N THR A 945 2.53 -29.00 3.23
CA THR A 945 1.61 -27.88 3.51
C THR A 945 0.20 -28.36 3.88
N ARG A 946 -0.21 -29.55 3.43
CA ARG A 946 -1.44 -30.25 3.86
C ARG A 946 -1.29 -31.07 5.16
N ARG A 947 -0.12 -31.07 5.78
CA ARG A 947 0.20 -31.86 6.99
C ARG A 947 -0.06 -33.36 6.82
N VAL A 948 0.26 -33.90 5.65
CA VAL A 948 0.19 -35.34 5.41
C VAL A 948 1.19 -36.06 6.34
N PRO A 949 0.76 -37.08 7.11
CA PRO A 949 1.65 -37.80 8.01
C PRO A 949 2.84 -38.44 7.28
N GLY A 950 4.02 -38.39 7.88
CA GLY A 950 5.23 -39.03 7.36
C GLY A 950 6.06 -38.18 6.39
N ILE A 951 5.68 -36.91 6.16
CA ILE A 951 6.49 -35.93 5.43
C ILE A 951 7.42 -35.17 6.38
N ASP A 952 6.84 -34.58 7.44
CA ASP A 952 7.57 -34.06 8.61
C ASP A 952 7.99 -35.26 9.47
N LEU A 953 9.28 -35.60 9.43
CA LEU A 953 9.81 -36.83 10.02
C LEU A 953 10.08 -36.65 11.52
N ASN A 954 10.44 -35.44 11.94
CA ASN A 954 10.81 -35.13 13.32
C ASN A 954 9.67 -34.46 14.12
N GLN A 955 8.55 -34.12 13.45
CA GLN A 955 7.35 -33.47 13.99
C GLN A 955 7.58 -32.07 14.56
N ASP A 956 8.59 -31.35 14.06
CA ASP A 956 8.89 -29.97 14.47
C ASP A 956 8.08 -28.92 13.69
N GLY A 957 7.24 -29.35 12.75
CA GLY A 957 6.43 -28.49 11.91
C GLY A 957 7.23 -27.77 10.81
N ALA A 958 8.45 -28.21 10.55
CA ALA A 958 9.33 -27.74 9.49
C ALA A 958 9.50 -28.80 8.40
N LEU A 959 9.85 -28.35 7.19
CA LEU A 959 10.37 -29.19 6.12
C LEU A 959 11.80 -28.73 5.83
N ASP A 960 12.75 -29.50 6.34
CA ASP A 960 14.17 -29.28 6.04
C ASP A 960 14.63 -30.00 4.77
N ILE A 961 15.82 -29.66 4.28
CA ILE A 961 16.37 -30.25 3.06
C ILE A 961 16.63 -31.76 3.16
N LYS A 962 16.84 -32.31 4.37
CA LYS A 962 17.06 -33.76 4.58
C LYS A 962 15.74 -34.50 4.54
N GLU A 963 14.69 -33.94 5.09
CA GLU A 963 13.33 -34.48 5.02
C GLU A 963 12.79 -34.44 3.59
N LEU A 964 12.99 -33.32 2.90
CA LEU A 964 12.68 -33.21 1.47
C LEU A 964 13.44 -34.29 0.69
N TYR A 965 14.75 -34.43 0.90
CA TYR A 965 15.55 -35.48 0.25
C TYR A 965 15.03 -36.89 0.52
N ALA A 966 14.68 -37.21 1.77
CA ALA A 966 14.18 -38.53 2.15
C ALA A 966 12.86 -38.90 1.47
N GLN A 967 12.05 -37.92 1.07
CA GLN A 967 10.88 -38.15 0.22
C GLN A 967 11.28 -38.31 -1.25
N LEU A 968 12.11 -37.41 -1.77
CA LEU A 968 12.55 -37.44 -3.17
C LEU A 968 13.27 -38.75 -3.54
N GLU A 969 14.09 -39.29 -2.64
CA GLU A 969 14.78 -40.59 -2.80
C GLU A 969 13.80 -41.75 -3.04
N LYS A 970 12.57 -41.65 -2.52
CA LYS A 970 11.52 -42.66 -2.69
C LYS A 970 10.60 -42.34 -3.87
N GLU A 971 10.22 -41.08 -4.03
CA GLU A 971 9.20 -40.67 -4.99
C GLU A 971 9.70 -40.62 -6.42
N VAL A 972 10.93 -40.14 -6.65
CA VAL A 972 11.48 -39.99 -8.01
C VAL A 972 11.58 -41.35 -8.74
N PRO A 973 12.19 -42.41 -8.15
CA PRO A 973 12.21 -43.72 -8.80
C PRO A 973 10.82 -44.30 -9.05
N LYS A 974 9.88 -44.06 -8.12
CA LYS A 974 8.49 -44.55 -8.21
C LYS A 974 7.72 -43.88 -9.33
N LEU A 975 7.85 -42.56 -9.49
CA LEU A 975 7.25 -41.81 -10.60
C LEU A 975 7.71 -42.39 -11.94
N ILE A 976 9.02 -42.60 -12.09
CA ILE A 976 9.61 -43.12 -13.32
C ILE A 976 9.16 -44.54 -13.60
N GLN A 977 9.21 -45.43 -12.61
CA GLN A 977 8.80 -46.83 -12.79
C GLN A 977 7.34 -46.96 -13.22
N ASN A 978 6.46 -46.09 -12.71
CA ASN A 978 5.04 -46.06 -13.08
C ASN A 978 4.81 -45.64 -14.55
N LYS A 979 5.69 -44.80 -15.12
CA LYS A 979 5.57 -44.33 -16.52
C LYS A 979 6.39 -45.15 -17.49
N ARG A 980 7.58 -45.58 -17.07
CA ARG A 980 8.58 -46.30 -17.84
C ARG A 980 8.99 -47.53 -17.02
N PRO A 981 8.31 -48.68 -17.17
CA PRO A 981 8.62 -49.89 -16.42
C PRO A 981 10.03 -50.44 -16.64
N LYS A 982 10.70 -50.02 -17.74
CA LYS A 982 12.09 -50.34 -18.08
C LYS A 982 12.81 -49.06 -18.54
N PRO A 983 13.21 -48.16 -17.61
CA PRO A 983 13.94 -46.95 -17.97
C PRO A 983 15.37 -47.30 -18.42
N GLN A 984 16.01 -46.43 -19.20
CA GLN A 984 17.37 -46.67 -19.72
C GLN A 984 18.42 -46.70 -18.61
N THR A 985 18.22 -45.86 -17.60
CA THR A 985 18.97 -45.77 -16.35
C THR A 985 18.00 -45.50 -15.21
N THR A 986 18.40 -45.75 -13.96
CA THR A 986 17.66 -45.24 -12.80
C THR A 986 17.77 -43.71 -12.72
N GLN A 987 16.95 -43.07 -11.87
CA GLN A 987 17.15 -41.68 -11.47
C GLN A 987 17.05 -41.64 -9.96
N GLN A 988 18.18 -41.40 -9.30
CA GLN A 988 18.30 -41.33 -7.86
C GLN A 988 18.84 -39.96 -7.46
N PRO A 989 18.06 -39.15 -6.73
CA PRO A 989 18.53 -37.88 -6.22
C PRO A 989 19.78 -38.04 -5.35
N LEU A 990 20.65 -37.03 -5.39
CA LEU A 990 21.85 -36.94 -4.57
C LEU A 990 21.77 -35.67 -3.72
N LEU A 991 22.02 -35.80 -2.41
CA LEU A 991 22.15 -34.66 -1.49
C LEU A 991 23.57 -34.61 -0.92
N VAL A 992 24.18 -33.43 -0.98
CA VAL A 992 25.43 -33.11 -0.31
C VAL A 992 25.21 -31.89 0.60
N VAL A 993 25.53 -32.04 1.88
CA VAL A 993 25.30 -31.01 2.91
C VAL A 993 26.61 -30.68 3.62
N ASP A 994 26.81 -29.40 3.95
CA ASP A 994 27.86 -28.98 4.88
C ASP A 994 27.55 -29.54 6.28
N PRO A 995 28.39 -30.46 6.81
CA PRO A 995 28.16 -31.10 8.10
C PRO A 995 28.27 -30.14 9.30
N LEU A 996 28.86 -28.95 9.11
CA LEU A 996 29.02 -27.92 10.13
C LEU A 996 27.91 -26.86 10.09
N SER A 997 26.99 -26.93 9.11
CA SER A 997 25.90 -25.97 8.96
C SER A 997 24.65 -26.40 9.73
N THR A 998 23.92 -25.42 10.29
CA THR A 998 22.55 -25.65 10.80
C THR A 998 21.65 -26.12 9.66
N PRO A 999 20.69 -27.04 9.90
CA PRO A 999 19.76 -27.52 8.88
C PRO A 999 19.11 -26.38 8.08
N ILE A 1000 19.09 -26.50 6.76
CA ILE A 1000 18.38 -25.56 5.89
C ILE A 1000 16.91 -25.95 5.93
N VAL A 1001 16.12 -25.17 6.66
CA VAL A 1001 14.65 -25.26 6.66
C VAL A 1001 14.13 -24.48 5.45
N LEU A 1002 13.33 -25.14 4.61
CA LEU A 1002 12.69 -24.52 3.45
C LEU A 1002 11.27 -24.06 3.77
N PHE A 1003 10.55 -24.81 4.61
CA PHE A 1003 9.20 -24.47 5.03
C PHE A 1003 9.04 -24.62 6.54
N GLN A 1004 8.33 -23.68 7.17
CA GLN A 1004 7.91 -23.77 8.57
C GLN A 1004 6.42 -23.49 8.65
N LEU A 1005 5.61 -24.45 9.06
CA LEU A 1005 4.18 -24.22 9.22
C LEU A 1005 3.89 -23.37 10.48
N PRO A 1006 2.80 -22.60 10.51
CA PRO A 1006 2.34 -21.94 11.73
C PRO A 1006 2.11 -22.95 12.85
N LYS A 1007 2.62 -22.65 14.05
CA LYS A 1007 2.25 -23.38 15.27
C LYS A 1007 0.72 -23.24 15.45
N ASN A 1008 0.02 -24.36 15.63
CA ASN A 1008 -1.41 -24.32 15.91
C ASN A 1008 -1.66 -23.49 17.16
N LYS A 1009 -2.62 -22.55 17.08
CA LYS A 1009 -3.28 -22.01 18.27
C LYS A 1009 -4.32 -23.00 18.77
#